data_AF-D9W3A3-F1
#
_entry.id   AF-D9W3A3-F1
#
_cell.length_a   1.000
_cell.length_b   1.000
_cell.length_c   1.000
_cell.angle_alpha   90.00
_cell.angle_beta   90.00
_cell.angle_gamma   90.00
#
_symmetry.space_group_name_H-M   'P 1'
#
loop_
_entity.id
_entity.type
_entity.pdbx_description
1 polymer ?
#
loop_
_entity_poly.entity_id
_entity_poly.type
_entity_poly.pdbx_seq_one_letter_code
_entity_poly.pdbx_strand_id
1 'polypeptide(L)'
;DQYVELARRRKDKVFVILAEFGDQADPRFGGTPGPLHNTIGKPTRDDNHTLWRKDFDKDYYRQQFFSPTPGSASMRAYYNLQSSGRYDIDGTVTDWVKLPYNEARYGTDTCTEAGQCRTNWDLVRDSTTAWYESERAKGRTPDQIKAELAQYDVWDRYDADHDGNFDEPDGYLDHLVVVHAGKDQTWGGGAQGKDAIWAHRWFAYWNQAGSAGPEGNKAGGTPVGDTGIWAGDYLTGGENSGAGLFSHELGHDLGLPDLYSSDGDNGVNFWSLMSSASYLGKGPNTTGQFPGDLDPWSKLQLGWLDYTEAEAGRRTRATLGVSGYNTDDPQALLVHLTPSTTRTELTDPYEGARQWWSGTGDFMDNTLTRPLDPAAGPATLTARVWYDLEQDFDFLTAEASTDGGRTWTPLPGTLDGTPIPPKGISGTSQSWTTLSIPLPTPSTHLRLRTTSDSNTHGRGVTLDDVRITAADGRTLLQDGAEQGDNGWTPLKWSRTEGRTGTTEHPRAYFAENRRHTGYGSFLKTGPYNFASTDQRVEFYPYQQGVLLWLWDTAYSDNTTKAHPGNGLVLPVDARPAPLRFPDGSPLNARAQTFDAPFSTRPTDRITLHKPGTSLTVPSRPGVRVFDDHRDTYWNPDLPQLGVKVPDTGTRIEITKETNTHTTLQLTPSP
;
A
#
# COMPACT_ATOMS: atom_id res chain seq x y z
N ASP A 1 9.16 -8.54 18.82
CA ASP A 1 8.16 -9.12 17.90
C ASP A 1 7.23 -8.01 17.48
N GLN A 2 7.06 -7.77 16.18
CA GLN A 2 6.04 -6.85 15.67
C GLN A 2 4.82 -7.69 15.33
N TYR A 3 3.69 -7.42 15.95
CA TYR A 3 2.44 -8.06 15.60
C TYR A 3 1.87 -7.43 14.33
N VAL A 4 1.23 -8.25 13.50
CA VAL A 4 0.49 -7.79 12.32
C VAL A 4 -0.91 -8.38 12.39
N GLU A 5 -1.93 -7.54 12.30
CA GLU A 5 -3.32 -7.99 12.30
C GLU A 5 -3.70 -8.59 10.93
N LEU A 6 -3.75 -9.93 10.84
CA LEU A 6 -3.95 -10.66 9.58
C LEU A 6 -5.42 -10.98 9.25
N ALA A 7 -6.39 -10.51 10.03
CA ALA A 7 -7.80 -10.81 9.79
C ALA A 7 -8.70 -9.64 10.19
N ARG A 8 -8.94 -8.73 9.22
CA ARG A 8 -9.83 -7.56 9.42
C ARG A 8 -11.29 -8.02 9.51
N ARG A 9 -11.70 -8.43 10.71
CA ARG A 9 -13.05 -8.89 11.04
C ARG A 9 -13.67 -8.02 12.13
N ARG A 10 -14.04 -6.81 11.75
CA ARG A 10 -14.45 -5.76 12.69
C ARG A 10 -15.50 -4.85 12.09
N LYS A 11 -16.14 -4.07 12.98
CA LYS A 11 -17.02 -2.98 12.60
C LYS A 11 -16.39 -1.67 13.07
N ASP A 12 -15.90 -0.90 12.12
CA ASP A 12 -15.20 0.34 12.41
C ASP A 12 -16.09 1.56 12.36
N LYS A 13 -15.64 2.59 13.09
CA LYS A 13 -16.30 3.89 13.12
C LYS A 13 -15.47 4.90 12.33
N VAL A 14 -16.11 5.55 11.37
CA VAL A 14 -15.50 6.61 10.55
C VAL A 14 -16.08 7.96 10.94
N PHE A 15 -15.21 8.89 11.31
CA PHE A 15 -15.58 10.25 11.65
C PHE A 15 -15.37 11.16 10.43
N VAL A 16 -16.45 11.68 9.85
CA VAL A 16 -16.41 12.45 8.59
C VAL A 16 -16.70 13.92 8.84
N ILE A 17 -15.70 14.78 8.66
CA ILE A 17 -15.85 16.23 8.74
C ILE A 17 -16.08 16.79 7.34
N LEU A 18 -17.13 17.61 7.17
CA LEU A 18 -17.35 18.39 5.95
C LEU A 18 -16.79 19.80 6.15
N ALA A 19 -15.81 20.23 5.34
CA ALA A 19 -15.09 21.47 5.53
C ALA A 19 -15.12 22.37 4.29
N GLU A 20 -15.62 23.59 4.43
CA GLU A 20 -15.56 24.61 3.38
C GLU A 20 -14.60 25.74 3.73
N PHE A 21 -14.17 26.50 2.74
CA PHE A 21 -13.05 27.42 2.91
C PHE A 21 -13.47 28.86 3.20
N GLY A 22 -12.58 29.56 3.89
CA GLY A 22 -12.69 30.97 4.22
C GLY A 22 -12.19 31.89 3.12
N ASP A 23 -12.06 33.16 3.47
CA ASP A 23 -11.59 34.23 2.59
C ASP A 23 -10.19 34.74 2.94
N GLN A 24 -9.62 34.33 4.07
CA GLN A 24 -8.27 34.73 4.44
C GLN A 24 -7.25 34.06 3.52
N ALA A 25 -6.34 34.84 2.97
CA ALA A 25 -5.20 34.34 2.21
C ALA A 25 -3.96 34.30 3.11
N ASP A 26 -3.21 33.20 3.07
CA ASP A 26 -1.87 33.17 3.63
C ASP A 26 -0.94 33.99 2.73
N PRO A 27 -0.21 35.00 3.25
CA PRO A 27 0.70 35.79 2.43
C PRO A 27 1.78 34.97 1.71
N ARG A 28 2.09 33.75 2.18
CA ARG A 28 3.05 32.85 1.55
C ARG A 28 2.52 32.19 0.28
N PHE A 29 1.20 31.94 0.21
CA PHE A 29 0.58 31.12 -0.83
C PHE A 29 -0.43 31.90 -1.70
N GLY A 30 -1.01 32.98 -1.17
CA GLY A 30 -2.01 33.77 -1.89
C GLY A 30 -3.31 32.99 -2.09
N GLY A 31 -3.70 32.78 -3.35
CA GLY A 31 -4.91 32.06 -3.73
C GLY A 31 -6.19 32.90 -3.77
N THR A 32 -7.25 32.31 -4.30
CA THR A 32 -8.58 32.93 -4.40
C THR A 32 -9.45 32.56 -3.19
N PRO A 33 -10.35 33.44 -2.70
CA PRO A 33 -11.26 33.09 -1.60
C PRO A 33 -12.12 31.85 -1.87
N GLY A 34 -12.41 31.08 -0.82
CA GLY A 34 -13.19 29.85 -0.90
C GLY A 34 -12.39 28.66 -1.44
N PRO A 35 -13.07 27.66 -2.04
CA PRO A 35 -14.51 27.63 -2.36
C PRO A 35 -15.42 27.33 -1.14
N LEU A 36 -16.67 27.79 -1.24
CA LEU A 36 -17.76 27.26 -0.42
C LEU A 36 -18.30 25.98 -1.05
N HIS A 37 -18.96 25.11 -0.27
CA HIS A 37 -19.60 23.93 -0.84
C HIS A 37 -20.71 24.32 -1.83
N ASN A 38 -21.06 23.42 -2.75
CA ASN A 38 -22.03 23.61 -3.82
C ASN A 38 -21.69 24.72 -4.83
N THR A 39 -20.40 25.06 -4.97
CA THR A 39 -19.91 26.05 -5.96
C THR A 39 -19.27 25.44 -7.20
N ILE A 40 -19.17 24.10 -7.27
CA ILE A 40 -18.71 23.40 -8.46
C ILE A 40 -19.65 23.70 -9.63
N GLY A 41 -19.10 24.24 -10.72
CA GLY A 41 -19.85 24.56 -11.93
C GLY A 41 -20.55 23.34 -12.53
N LYS A 42 -21.81 23.50 -12.92
CA LYS A 42 -22.56 22.45 -13.61
C LYS A 42 -21.83 22.03 -14.90
N PRO A 43 -21.61 20.72 -15.14
CA PRO A 43 -21.00 20.22 -16.36
C PRO A 43 -21.71 20.76 -17.61
N THR A 44 -20.91 21.16 -18.61
CA THR A 44 -21.43 21.58 -19.91
C THR A 44 -21.95 20.36 -20.69
N ARG A 45 -22.62 20.57 -21.82
CA ARG A 45 -23.08 19.46 -22.69
C ARG A 45 -21.93 18.58 -23.22
N ASP A 46 -20.71 19.12 -23.22
CA ASP A 46 -19.51 18.46 -23.71
C ASP A 46 -18.66 17.89 -22.56
N ASP A 47 -19.18 17.93 -21.32
CA ASP A 47 -18.62 17.27 -20.14
C ASP A 47 -19.57 16.16 -19.65
N ASN A 48 -19.23 14.92 -19.98
CA ASN A 48 -19.93 13.72 -19.49
C ASN A 48 -19.06 12.93 -18.49
N HIS A 49 -18.03 13.56 -17.93
CA HIS A 49 -17.05 12.92 -17.07
C HIS A 49 -17.20 13.36 -15.62
N THR A 50 -17.33 14.66 -15.38
CA THR A 50 -17.40 15.27 -14.04
C THR A 50 -18.63 14.77 -13.29
N LEU A 51 -18.41 14.14 -12.12
CA LEU A 51 -19.45 13.87 -11.13
C LEU A 51 -19.94 15.21 -10.56
N TRP A 52 -21.24 15.47 -10.68
CA TRP A 52 -21.82 16.73 -10.24
C TRP A 52 -23.23 16.53 -9.66
N ARG A 53 -23.53 17.30 -8.62
CA ARG A 53 -24.86 17.43 -8.04
C ARG A 53 -25.15 18.90 -7.80
N LYS A 54 -26.45 19.22 -7.74
CA LYS A 54 -26.89 20.56 -7.33
C LYS A 54 -26.62 20.81 -5.83
N ASP A 55 -26.69 19.74 -5.04
CA ASP A 55 -26.53 19.79 -3.59
C ASP A 55 -25.77 18.56 -3.10
N PHE A 56 -24.60 18.81 -2.53
CA PHE A 56 -23.72 17.91 -1.79
C PHE A 56 -23.91 18.14 -0.29
N ASP A 57 -25.10 17.81 0.19
CA ASP A 57 -25.48 17.98 1.59
C ASP A 57 -24.96 16.85 2.48
N LYS A 58 -25.12 17.03 3.79
CA LYS A 58 -24.79 16.02 4.80
C LYS A 58 -25.46 14.67 4.54
N ASP A 59 -26.69 14.67 4.04
CA ASP A 59 -27.44 13.44 3.76
C ASP A 59 -26.88 12.68 2.56
N TYR A 60 -26.39 13.38 1.55
CA TYR A 60 -25.64 12.79 0.45
C TYR A 60 -24.41 12.05 0.96
N TYR A 61 -23.56 12.71 1.76
CA TYR A 61 -22.37 12.07 2.30
C TYR A 61 -22.70 10.94 3.26
N ARG A 62 -23.75 11.06 4.07
CA ARG A 62 -24.23 9.94 4.91
C ARG A 62 -24.58 8.71 4.07
N GLN A 63 -25.23 8.89 2.93
CA GLN A 63 -25.51 7.79 2.00
C GLN A 63 -24.22 7.25 1.35
N GLN A 64 -23.32 8.15 0.93
CA GLN A 64 -22.05 7.78 0.31
C GLN A 64 -21.13 7.01 1.26
N PHE A 65 -21.07 7.35 2.54
CA PHE A 65 -20.21 6.63 3.48
C PHE A 65 -20.90 5.41 4.09
N PHE A 66 -22.18 5.52 4.47
CA PHE A 66 -22.78 4.58 5.43
C PHE A 66 -24.04 3.86 4.96
N SER A 67 -24.50 4.05 3.71
CA SER A 67 -25.63 3.28 3.17
C SER A 67 -25.28 1.78 3.13
N PRO A 68 -26.07 0.91 3.79
CA PRO A 68 -25.86 -0.54 3.69
C PRO A 68 -26.48 -1.14 2.42
N THR A 69 -27.05 -0.31 1.54
CA THR A 69 -27.80 -0.78 0.36
C THR A 69 -26.85 -1.47 -0.63
N PRO A 70 -27.03 -2.78 -0.92
CA PRO A 70 -26.13 -3.50 -1.81
C PRO A 70 -26.03 -2.86 -3.20
N GLY A 71 -24.80 -2.69 -3.71
CA GLY A 71 -24.53 -2.11 -5.03
C GLY A 71 -24.78 -0.59 -5.14
N SER A 72 -25.05 0.08 -4.02
CA SER A 72 -25.11 1.55 -3.97
C SER A 72 -23.71 2.17 -4.09
N ALA A 73 -23.64 3.47 -4.41
CA ALA A 73 -22.40 4.24 -4.39
C ALA A 73 -22.03 4.53 -2.93
N SER A 74 -21.70 3.48 -2.18
CA SER A 74 -21.41 3.57 -0.75
C SER A 74 -20.18 2.77 -0.34
N MET A 75 -19.32 3.41 0.45
CA MET A 75 -18.13 2.81 1.04
C MET A 75 -18.51 1.61 1.93
N ARG A 76 -19.54 1.75 2.78
CA ARG A 76 -20.04 0.66 3.62
C ARG A 76 -20.51 -0.54 2.81
N ALA A 77 -21.43 -0.32 1.86
CA ALA A 77 -21.95 -1.40 1.03
C ALA A 77 -20.85 -2.09 0.20
N TYR A 78 -19.84 -1.31 -0.23
CA TYR A 78 -18.68 -1.84 -0.94
C TYR A 78 -17.86 -2.79 -0.07
N TYR A 79 -17.38 -2.31 1.08
CA TYR A 79 -16.52 -3.08 1.97
C TYR A 79 -17.23 -4.28 2.58
N ASN A 80 -18.53 -4.15 2.88
CA ASN A 80 -19.34 -5.28 3.31
C ASN A 80 -19.39 -6.38 2.24
N LEU A 81 -19.53 -6.02 0.95
CA LEU A 81 -19.52 -7.02 -0.12
C LEU A 81 -18.13 -7.61 -0.36
N GLN A 82 -17.07 -6.79 -0.44
CA GLN A 82 -15.72 -7.27 -0.75
C GLN A 82 -15.15 -8.19 0.33
N SER A 83 -15.52 -7.94 1.59
CA SER A 83 -15.15 -8.76 2.75
C SER A 83 -16.07 -9.97 2.97
N SER A 84 -17.16 -10.07 2.20
CA SER A 84 -18.24 -11.05 2.38
C SER A 84 -18.86 -11.00 3.78
N GLY A 85 -19.10 -9.78 4.27
CA GLY A 85 -19.72 -9.50 5.57
C GLY A 85 -18.77 -9.56 6.77
N ARG A 86 -17.46 -9.75 6.55
CA ARG A 86 -16.45 -9.78 7.62
C ARG A 86 -16.10 -8.40 8.14
N TYR A 87 -16.19 -7.38 7.29
CA TYR A 87 -15.87 -6.00 7.62
C TYR A 87 -17.09 -5.12 7.33
N ASP A 88 -17.41 -4.24 8.26
CA ASP A 88 -18.48 -3.26 8.13
C ASP A 88 -18.01 -1.93 8.70
N ILE A 89 -18.64 -0.84 8.27
CA ILE A 89 -18.33 0.50 8.78
C ILE A 89 -19.60 1.25 9.12
N ASP A 90 -19.50 2.15 10.10
CA ASP A 90 -20.56 3.05 10.52
C ASP A 90 -19.93 4.36 10.98
N GLY A 91 -20.73 5.37 11.31
CA GLY A 91 -20.14 6.62 11.79
C GLY A 91 -21.02 7.84 11.63
N THR A 92 -20.37 8.99 11.69
CA THR A 92 -21.04 10.29 11.68
C THR A 92 -20.46 11.14 10.57
N VAL A 93 -21.36 11.83 9.87
CA VAL A 93 -21.01 12.97 9.00
C VAL A 93 -21.37 14.23 9.75
N THR A 94 -20.46 15.19 9.86
CA THR A 94 -20.72 16.47 10.53
C THR A 94 -21.56 17.40 9.65
N ASP A 95 -21.99 18.53 10.21
CA ASP A 95 -22.42 19.65 9.36
C ASP A 95 -21.18 20.27 8.69
N TRP A 96 -21.38 21.03 7.61
CA TRP A 96 -20.32 21.81 6.98
C TRP A 96 -19.78 22.85 7.97
N VAL A 97 -18.47 22.84 8.20
CA VAL A 97 -17.75 23.84 8.99
C VAL A 97 -16.92 24.71 8.09
N LYS A 98 -16.77 25.99 8.45
CA LYS A 98 -16.01 26.94 7.66
C LYS A 98 -14.63 27.16 8.25
N LEU A 99 -13.60 26.87 7.45
CA LEU A 99 -12.20 27.12 7.78
C LEU A 99 -11.87 28.62 7.64
N PRO A 100 -10.86 29.12 8.36
CA PRO A 100 -10.50 30.55 8.28
C PRO A 100 -9.89 30.95 6.94
N TYR A 101 -9.06 30.09 6.34
CA TYR A 101 -8.31 30.39 5.12
C TYR A 101 -8.97 29.83 3.86
N ASN A 102 -8.55 30.36 2.71
CA ASN A 102 -8.85 29.80 1.40
C ASN A 102 -8.14 28.45 1.15
N GLU A 103 -8.56 27.73 0.10
CA GLU A 103 -8.02 26.40 -0.21
C GLU A 103 -6.50 26.40 -0.45
N ALA A 104 -5.95 27.46 -1.04
CA ALA A 104 -4.51 27.59 -1.30
C ALA A 104 -3.62 27.50 -0.04
N ARG A 105 -4.14 27.89 1.13
CA ARG A 105 -3.43 27.70 2.41
C ARG A 105 -3.11 26.23 2.68
N TYR A 106 -3.95 25.34 2.19
CA TYR A 106 -3.97 23.93 2.54
C TYR A 106 -3.48 23.05 1.37
N GLY A 107 -3.87 23.39 0.13
CA GLY A 107 -3.71 22.51 -1.04
C GLY A 107 -2.63 22.88 -2.05
N THR A 108 -1.95 24.02 -1.90
CA THR A 108 -1.01 24.50 -2.95
C THR A 108 0.17 23.55 -3.19
N ASP A 109 0.62 23.49 -4.44
CA ASP A 109 1.87 22.83 -4.87
C ASP A 109 3.10 23.76 -4.72
N THR A 110 2.93 24.97 -4.18
CA THR A 110 3.98 26.01 -4.17
C THR A 110 4.90 25.88 -2.95
N CYS A 111 5.80 24.91 -2.95
CA CYS A 111 6.83 24.72 -1.92
C CYS A 111 8.11 24.08 -2.46
N THR A 112 9.11 23.93 -1.59
CA THR A 112 10.39 23.28 -1.89
C THR A 112 10.32 21.75 -1.90
N GLU A 113 9.22 21.18 -1.41
CA GLU A 113 8.95 19.74 -1.39
C GLU A 113 8.34 19.32 -2.73
N ALA A 114 8.50 18.06 -3.13
CA ALA A 114 7.87 17.56 -4.34
C ALA A 114 6.39 17.27 -4.09
N GLY A 115 5.51 17.76 -4.96
CA GLY A 115 4.06 17.57 -4.86
C GLY A 115 3.36 18.61 -3.98
N GLN A 116 2.22 18.25 -3.40
CA GLN A 116 1.45 19.12 -2.52
C GLN A 116 2.21 19.39 -1.21
N CYS A 117 2.18 20.63 -0.77
CA CYS A 117 2.90 21.04 0.45
C CYS A 117 2.31 20.39 1.71
N ARG A 118 3.16 20.11 2.71
CA ARG A 118 2.75 19.65 4.06
C ARG A 118 1.78 20.58 4.80
N THR A 119 1.42 21.71 4.21
CA THR A 119 0.34 22.58 4.69
C THR A 119 -1.03 21.91 4.65
N ASN A 120 -1.17 20.80 3.93
CA ASN A 120 -2.37 19.95 4.01
C ASN A 120 -2.63 19.41 5.43
N TRP A 121 -1.62 19.25 6.29
CA TRP A 121 -1.82 18.88 7.70
C TRP A 121 -2.55 19.98 8.49
N ASP A 122 -2.42 21.24 8.06
CA ASP A 122 -3.21 22.34 8.63
C ASP A 122 -4.70 22.22 8.28
N LEU A 123 -5.07 21.51 7.20
CA LEU A 123 -6.48 21.19 6.91
C LEU A 123 -7.06 20.35 8.04
N VAL A 124 -6.32 19.33 8.47
CA VAL A 124 -6.75 18.42 9.54
C VAL A 124 -6.92 19.19 10.84
N ARG A 125 -5.91 19.97 11.24
CA ARG A 125 -5.98 20.82 12.44
C ARG A 125 -7.16 21.79 12.39
N ASP A 126 -7.29 22.54 11.30
CA ASP A 126 -8.30 23.59 11.23
C ASP A 126 -9.71 22.99 11.09
N SER A 127 -9.87 21.84 10.43
CA SER A 127 -11.16 21.16 10.30
C SER A 127 -11.63 20.56 11.62
N THR A 128 -10.75 19.88 12.36
CA THR A 128 -11.09 19.35 13.69
C THR A 128 -11.34 20.46 14.69
N THR A 129 -10.57 21.55 14.62
CA THR A 129 -10.79 22.76 15.45
C THR A 129 -12.13 23.43 15.11
N ALA A 130 -12.42 23.67 13.83
CA ALA A 130 -13.66 24.32 13.41
C ALA A 130 -14.89 23.47 13.77
N TRP A 131 -14.81 22.15 13.64
CA TRP A 131 -15.85 21.25 14.13
C TRP A 131 -16.02 21.33 15.64
N TYR A 132 -14.94 21.20 16.41
CA TYR A 132 -14.99 21.27 17.86
C TYR A 132 -15.63 22.59 18.34
N GLU A 133 -15.18 23.73 17.82
CA GLU A 133 -15.74 25.05 18.15
C GLU A 133 -17.21 25.18 17.72
N SER A 134 -17.61 24.58 16.59
CA SER A 134 -19.01 24.56 16.17
C SER A 134 -19.89 23.79 17.16
N GLU A 135 -19.41 22.67 17.71
CA GLU A 135 -20.12 21.88 18.71
C GLU A 135 -20.16 22.60 20.07
N ARG A 136 -19.08 23.31 20.44
CA ARG A 136 -19.07 24.21 21.60
C ARG A 136 -20.10 25.34 21.45
N ALA A 137 -20.20 25.94 20.28
CA ALA A 137 -21.19 26.96 19.98
C ALA A 137 -22.64 26.44 20.04
N LYS A 138 -22.86 25.15 19.76
CA LYS A 138 -24.15 24.44 19.97
C LYS A 138 -24.43 24.11 21.44
N GLY A 139 -23.53 24.46 22.36
CA GLY A 139 -23.70 24.28 23.81
C GLY A 139 -23.19 22.94 24.35
N ARG A 140 -22.48 22.13 23.54
CA ARG A 140 -21.87 20.90 24.04
C ARG A 140 -20.66 21.21 24.92
N THR A 141 -20.46 20.44 25.97
CA THR A 141 -19.29 20.53 26.85
C THR A 141 -18.10 19.75 26.27
N PRO A 142 -16.84 20.04 26.68
CA PRO A 142 -15.68 19.22 26.33
C PRO A 142 -15.91 17.74 26.60
N ASP A 143 -16.46 17.40 27.77
CA ASP A 143 -16.70 16.01 28.18
C ASP A 143 -17.69 15.30 27.26
N GLN A 144 -18.73 16.01 26.80
CA GLN A 144 -19.71 15.44 25.84
C GLN A 144 -19.11 15.21 24.46
N ILE A 145 -18.17 16.07 24.04
CA ILE A 145 -17.47 15.91 22.76
C ILE A 145 -16.45 14.78 22.88
N LYS A 146 -15.66 14.76 23.95
CA LYS A 146 -14.73 13.68 24.28
C LYS A 146 -15.43 12.31 24.33
N ALA A 147 -16.59 12.21 24.98
CA ALA A 147 -17.33 10.96 25.08
C ALA A 147 -17.90 10.47 23.73
N GLU A 148 -18.12 11.36 22.76
CA GLU A 148 -18.44 10.95 21.39
C GLU A 148 -17.19 10.46 20.67
N LEU A 149 -16.11 11.26 20.69
CA LEU A 149 -14.87 10.94 20.00
C LEU A 149 -14.21 9.66 20.52
N ALA A 150 -14.33 9.35 21.80
CA ALA A 150 -13.81 8.10 22.38
C ALA A 150 -14.47 6.83 21.81
N GLN A 151 -15.55 6.95 21.02
CA GLN A 151 -16.13 5.83 20.28
C GLN A 151 -15.46 5.59 18.93
N TYR A 152 -14.56 6.49 18.53
CA TYR A 152 -13.76 6.48 17.30
C TYR A 152 -12.27 6.34 17.61
N ASP A 153 -11.93 5.96 18.84
CA ASP A 153 -10.58 5.68 19.34
C ASP A 153 -10.72 4.35 20.08
N VAL A 154 -10.72 3.25 19.32
CA VAL A 154 -10.85 1.88 19.82
C VAL A 154 -9.88 0.92 19.13
N TRP A 155 -9.01 1.44 18.26
CA TRP A 155 -8.07 0.67 17.47
C TRP A 155 -6.66 1.23 17.59
N ASP A 156 -5.78 0.48 18.27
CA ASP A 156 -4.35 0.72 18.25
C ASP A 156 -3.76 0.10 16.99
N ARG A 157 -3.82 0.86 15.90
CA ARG A 157 -3.33 0.43 14.57
C ARG A 157 -1.89 -0.02 14.58
N TYR A 158 -1.06 0.62 15.40
CA TYR A 158 0.38 0.48 15.36
C TYR A 158 0.94 -0.34 16.52
N ASP A 159 0.07 -0.88 17.39
CA ASP A 159 0.45 -1.61 18.60
C ASP A 159 1.48 -0.78 19.38
N ALA A 160 1.10 0.46 19.69
CA ALA A 160 1.97 1.53 20.16
C ALA A 160 2.64 1.19 21.50
N ASP A 161 2.00 0.36 22.34
CA ASP A 161 2.57 -0.13 23.59
C ASP A 161 3.20 -1.54 23.48
N HIS A 162 3.13 -2.15 22.30
CA HIS A 162 3.75 -3.43 21.93
C HIS A 162 3.25 -4.63 22.75
N ASP A 163 1.98 -4.63 23.14
CA ASP A 163 1.37 -5.73 23.88
C ASP A 163 0.65 -6.75 22.98
N GLY A 164 0.47 -6.43 21.68
CA GLY A 164 -0.17 -7.26 20.66
C GLY A 164 -1.70 -7.17 20.64
N ASN A 165 -2.30 -6.25 21.40
CA ASN A 165 -3.72 -5.99 21.46
C ASN A 165 -4.09 -4.74 20.65
N PHE A 166 -4.49 -4.95 19.40
CA PHE A 166 -4.96 -3.87 18.53
C PHE A 166 -6.35 -3.34 18.94
N ASP A 167 -7.14 -4.09 19.72
CA ASP A 167 -8.53 -3.73 20.08
C ASP A 167 -8.59 -2.85 21.35
N GLU A 168 -7.79 -1.79 21.38
CA GLU A 168 -7.75 -0.81 22.47
C GLU A 168 -7.48 0.62 21.96
N PRO A 169 -7.80 1.67 22.74
CA PRO A 169 -7.55 3.05 22.33
C PRO A 169 -6.07 3.41 22.39
N ASP A 170 -5.59 4.14 21.39
CA ASP A 170 -4.21 4.66 21.32
C ASP A 170 -4.16 6.19 21.49
N GLY A 171 -5.31 6.84 21.67
CA GLY A 171 -5.48 8.27 21.84
C GLY A 171 -5.71 9.05 20.54
N TYR A 172 -5.73 8.37 19.39
CA TYR A 172 -6.03 8.94 18.08
C TYR A 172 -7.41 8.51 17.57
N LEU A 173 -8.00 9.32 16.69
CA LEU A 173 -9.17 8.87 15.92
C LEU A 173 -8.75 7.77 14.93
N ASP A 174 -9.36 6.60 15.04
CA ASP A 174 -9.11 5.40 14.22
C ASP A 174 -9.20 5.71 12.73
N HIS A 175 -10.30 6.39 12.33
CA HIS A 175 -10.61 6.71 10.93
C HIS A 175 -11.21 8.12 10.82
N LEU A 176 -10.38 9.09 10.46
CA LEU A 176 -10.80 10.47 10.16
C LEU A 176 -10.89 10.70 8.65
N VAL A 177 -12.04 11.20 8.19
CA VAL A 177 -12.23 11.68 6.82
C VAL A 177 -12.52 13.17 6.85
N VAL A 178 -11.80 13.95 6.03
CA VAL A 178 -12.12 15.35 5.76
C VAL A 178 -12.58 15.47 4.31
N VAL A 179 -13.86 15.80 4.10
CA VAL A 179 -14.36 16.17 2.77
C VAL A 179 -14.26 17.67 2.62
N HIS A 180 -13.45 18.14 1.67
CA HIS A 180 -13.29 19.58 1.43
C HIS A 180 -14.22 20.07 0.32
N ALA A 181 -14.68 21.32 0.43
CA ALA A 181 -15.48 21.97 -0.60
C ALA A 181 -14.71 22.10 -1.92
N GLY A 182 -15.41 22.13 -3.05
CA GLY A 182 -14.78 22.33 -4.36
C GLY A 182 -14.27 21.06 -5.02
N LYS A 183 -13.69 21.24 -6.21
CA LYS A 183 -13.30 20.14 -7.09
C LYS A 183 -11.93 19.62 -6.68
N ASP A 184 -11.82 18.30 -6.44
CA ASP A 184 -10.56 17.66 -6.08
C ASP A 184 -9.47 17.89 -7.14
N GLN A 185 -8.21 18.02 -6.70
CA GLN A 185 -7.07 18.20 -7.60
C GLN A 185 -6.86 16.98 -8.52
N THR A 186 -7.23 15.77 -8.10
CA THR A 186 -7.24 14.55 -8.94
C THR A 186 -8.12 14.71 -10.19
N TRP A 187 -9.16 15.56 -10.12
CA TRP A 187 -10.04 15.92 -11.24
C TRP A 187 -9.66 17.26 -11.89
N GLY A 188 -8.47 17.79 -11.61
CA GLY A 188 -7.93 19.04 -12.13
C GLY A 188 -8.27 20.31 -11.32
N GLY A 189 -8.84 20.17 -10.12
CA GLY A 189 -8.97 21.28 -9.15
C GLY A 189 -9.99 22.37 -9.48
N GLY A 190 -10.68 22.28 -10.61
CA GLY A 190 -11.75 23.21 -10.98
C GLY A 190 -11.28 24.67 -11.05
N ALA A 191 -11.96 25.55 -10.32
CA ALA A 191 -11.61 26.98 -10.28
C ALA A 191 -10.33 27.27 -9.49
N GLN A 192 -9.96 26.38 -8.56
CA GLN A 192 -8.77 26.48 -7.73
C GLN A 192 -7.53 25.86 -8.39
N GLY A 193 -7.72 24.98 -9.36
CA GLY A 193 -6.63 24.42 -10.17
C GLY A 193 -5.59 23.73 -9.29
N LYS A 194 -4.34 24.24 -9.30
CA LYS A 194 -3.24 23.68 -8.49
C LYS A 194 -3.26 24.07 -7.01
N ASP A 195 -4.16 24.98 -6.62
CA ASP A 195 -4.38 25.29 -5.22
C ASP A 195 -5.40 24.35 -4.57
N ALA A 196 -6.10 23.54 -5.37
CA ALA A 196 -7.06 22.55 -4.88
C ALA A 196 -6.37 21.42 -4.13
N ILE A 197 -7.06 20.81 -3.17
CA ILE A 197 -6.49 19.69 -2.42
C ILE A 197 -6.58 18.39 -3.25
N TRP A 198 -5.48 17.65 -3.35
CA TRP A 198 -5.43 16.30 -3.92
C TRP A 198 -5.97 15.29 -2.90
N ALA A 199 -6.85 14.38 -3.31
CA ALA A 199 -7.27 13.27 -2.45
C ALA A 199 -6.11 12.34 -2.05
N HIS A 200 -5.96 12.05 -0.77
CA HIS A 200 -4.96 11.12 -0.25
C HIS A 200 -5.27 10.69 1.18
N ARG A 201 -4.62 9.61 1.62
CA ARG A 201 -4.46 9.22 3.03
C ARG A 201 -3.04 9.54 3.52
N TRP A 202 -2.92 10.14 4.70
CA TRP A 202 -1.62 10.42 5.33
C TRP A 202 -1.72 10.51 6.86
N PHE A 203 -0.57 10.65 7.55
CA PHE A 203 -0.50 10.95 8.99
C PHE A 203 -0.07 12.42 9.21
N ALA A 204 -0.96 13.24 9.77
CA ALA A 204 -0.72 14.66 9.99
C ALA A 204 0.43 14.89 10.99
N TYR A 205 1.36 15.79 10.67
CA TYR A 205 2.48 16.17 11.55
C TYR A 205 3.34 15.00 12.07
N TRP A 206 3.50 13.93 11.28
CA TRP A 206 4.37 12.79 11.64
C TRP A 206 5.82 13.21 11.93
N ASN A 207 6.28 14.33 11.36
CA ASN A 207 7.58 14.92 11.62
C ASN A 207 7.77 15.43 13.07
N GLN A 208 6.71 15.40 13.88
CA GLN A 208 6.73 15.72 15.31
C GLN A 208 6.73 14.47 16.21
N ALA A 209 6.85 13.28 15.63
CA ALA A 209 6.95 12.04 16.39
C ALA A 209 8.05 12.13 17.47
N GLY A 210 7.77 11.57 18.65
CA GLY A 210 8.56 11.69 19.87
C GLY A 210 8.35 12.98 20.67
N SER A 211 7.75 14.03 20.08
CA SER A 211 7.56 15.33 20.73
C SER A 211 6.08 15.72 20.95
N ALA A 212 5.19 15.34 20.04
CA ALA A 212 3.75 15.64 20.08
C ALA A 212 2.90 14.38 19.89
N GLY A 213 1.68 14.39 20.43
CA GLY A 213 0.73 13.27 20.42
C GLY A 213 0.08 13.07 21.80
N PRO A 214 -0.86 12.10 21.92
CA PRO A 214 -1.40 11.66 23.19
C PRO A 214 -0.31 11.16 24.16
N GLU A 215 -0.67 11.11 25.45
CA GLU A 215 0.22 10.59 26.48
C GLU A 215 0.48 9.10 26.24
N GLY A 216 1.75 8.67 26.23
CA GLY A 216 2.12 7.28 25.94
C GLY A 216 2.35 6.99 24.44
N ASN A 217 1.68 7.72 23.53
CA ASN A 217 1.78 7.50 22.08
C ASN A 217 2.06 8.81 21.33
N LYS A 218 3.33 9.21 21.25
CA LYS A 218 3.74 10.49 20.62
C LYS A 218 4.07 10.33 19.14
N ALA A 219 3.09 9.99 18.31
CA ALA A 219 3.29 9.79 16.86
C ALA A 219 3.21 11.09 16.03
N GLY A 220 2.89 12.25 16.63
CA GLY A 220 2.60 13.50 15.94
C GLY A 220 1.10 13.83 16.00
N GLY A 221 0.55 14.41 14.93
CA GLY A 221 -0.88 14.75 14.84
C GLY A 221 -1.25 16.10 15.45
N THR A 222 -2.55 16.30 15.67
CA THR A 222 -3.11 17.53 16.22
C THR A 222 -4.25 17.23 17.19
N PRO A 223 -4.36 17.94 18.34
CA PRO A 223 -5.43 17.69 19.29
C PRO A 223 -6.79 18.17 18.76
N VAL A 224 -7.85 17.42 19.05
CA VAL A 224 -9.22 17.84 18.76
C VAL A 224 -9.73 18.69 19.93
N GLY A 225 -9.52 20.01 19.85
CA GLY A 225 -9.86 20.94 20.92
C GLY A 225 -9.11 20.61 22.22
N ASP A 226 -9.82 20.64 23.35
CA ASP A 226 -9.32 20.28 24.69
C ASP A 226 -9.75 18.87 25.16
N THR A 227 -10.15 18.00 24.22
CA THR A 227 -10.72 16.68 24.54
C THR A 227 -9.69 15.67 25.05
N GLY A 228 -8.42 15.87 24.68
CA GLY A 228 -7.34 14.90 24.89
C GLY A 228 -7.26 13.80 23.82
N ILE A 229 -8.18 13.78 22.85
CA ILE A 229 -8.13 12.90 21.67
C ILE A 229 -7.45 13.66 20.52
N TRP A 230 -6.66 12.94 19.73
CA TRP A 230 -5.86 13.49 18.65
C TRP A 230 -6.33 13.01 17.27
N ALA A 231 -6.04 13.80 16.25
CA ALA A 231 -6.13 13.41 14.85
C ALA A 231 -4.73 13.23 14.30
N GLY A 232 -4.41 12.01 13.87
CA GLY A 232 -3.12 11.65 13.29
C GLY A 232 -3.35 11.20 11.85
N ASP A 233 -3.75 9.95 11.68
CA ASP A 233 -4.19 9.43 10.38
C ASP A 233 -5.46 10.14 9.88
N TYR A 234 -5.47 10.46 8.60
CA TYR A 234 -6.61 11.05 7.93
C TYR A 234 -6.67 10.66 6.46
N LEU A 235 -7.88 10.71 5.93
CA LEU A 235 -8.22 10.67 4.52
C LEU A 235 -8.81 12.02 4.13
N THR A 236 -8.40 12.57 2.98
CA THR A 236 -9.06 13.74 2.39
C THR A 236 -9.54 13.49 0.97
N GLY A 237 -10.63 14.15 0.59
CA GLY A 237 -11.12 14.18 -0.79
C GLY A 237 -12.11 15.31 -1.03
N GLY A 238 -12.20 15.76 -2.28
CA GLY A 238 -13.05 16.89 -2.66
C GLY A 238 -14.55 16.62 -2.64
N GLU A 239 -15.33 17.69 -2.76
CA GLU A 239 -16.79 17.68 -2.70
C GLU A 239 -17.39 16.76 -3.77
N ASN A 240 -16.75 16.70 -4.95
CA ASN A 240 -17.14 15.83 -6.06
C ASN A 240 -16.43 14.46 -6.09
N SER A 241 -15.73 14.07 -5.02
CA SER A 241 -15.15 12.73 -4.90
C SER A 241 -16.24 11.70 -4.57
N GLY A 242 -16.26 10.61 -5.33
CA GLY A 242 -17.26 9.56 -5.18
C GLY A 242 -16.80 8.44 -4.26
N ALA A 243 -17.69 7.47 -4.00
CA ALA A 243 -17.39 6.34 -3.11
C ALA A 243 -16.18 5.51 -3.58
N GLY A 244 -15.85 5.53 -4.88
CA GLY A 244 -14.69 4.83 -5.42
C GLY A 244 -13.37 5.34 -4.87
N LEU A 245 -13.19 6.67 -4.86
CA LEU A 245 -12.00 7.33 -4.33
C LEU A 245 -11.90 7.15 -2.81
N PHE A 246 -12.98 7.40 -2.07
CA PHE A 246 -12.98 7.20 -0.62
C PHE A 246 -12.73 5.73 -0.21
N SER A 247 -13.22 4.77 -1.00
CA SER A 247 -12.92 3.36 -0.75
C SER A 247 -11.46 3.03 -1.05
N HIS A 248 -10.84 3.63 -2.06
CA HIS A 248 -9.43 3.43 -2.35
C HIS A 248 -8.54 3.90 -1.19
N GLU A 249 -8.79 5.10 -0.70
CA GLU A 249 -8.02 5.66 0.41
C GLU A 249 -8.25 4.91 1.73
N LEU A 250 -9.46 4.40 2.00
CA LEU A 250 -9.68 3.49 3.13
C LEU A 250 -8.90 2.17 2.94
N GLY A 251 -8.61 1.77 1.70
CA GLY A 251 -7.74 0.63 1.40
C GLY A 251 -6.33 0.83 1.98
N HIS A 252 -5.76 2.02 1.82
CA HIS A 252 -4.49 2.38 2.47
C HIS A 252 -4.61 2.41 3.98
N ASP A 253 -5.74 2.87 4.49
CA ASP A 253 -6.01 2.89 5.91
C ASP A 253 -6.06 1.48 6.53
N LEU A 254 -6.45 0.48 5.73
CA LEU A 254 -6.40 -0.93 6.09
C LEU A 254 -5.06 -1.61 5.78
N GLY A 255 -4.07 -0.88 5.25
CA GLY A 255 -2.70 -1.36 5.02
C GLY A 255 -2.40 -1.84 3.59
N LEU A 256 -3.27 -1.58 2.62
CA LEU A 256 -3.00 -1.90 1.22
C LEU A 256 -2.14 -0.81 0.55
N PRO A 257 -1.14 -1.17 -0.29
CA PRO A 257 -0.40 -0.20 -1.09
C PRO A 257 -1.19 0.22 -2.34
N ASP A 258 -0.72 1.28 -2.98
CA ASP A 258 -1.08 1.57 -4.37
C ASP A 258 -0.56 0.47 -5.30
N LEU A 259 -1.43 0.02 -6.20
CA LEU A 259 -1.08 -0.92 -7.26
C LEU A 259 -0.91 -0.25 -8.62
N TYR A 260 -1.16 1.07 -8.73
CA TYR A 260 -0.71 1.89 -9.87
C TYR A 260 0.71 2.43 -9.62
N SER A 261 1.33 3.02 -10.65
CA SER A 261 2.61 3.72 -10.49
C SER A 261 2.41 5.23 -10.47
N SER A 262 3.18 5.95 -9.65
CA SER A 262 3.20 7.41 -9.63
C SER A 262 3.81 8.02 -10.91
N ASP A 263 4.51 7.21 -11.71
CA ASP A 263 5.26 7.68 -12.88
C ASP A 263 4.77 7.14 -14.24
N GLY A 264 3.57 6.54 -14.27
CA GLY A 264 2.89 6.03 -15.46
C GLY A 264 1.79 5.01 -15.16
N ASP A 265 1.01 4.63 -16.18
CA ASP A 265 0.07 3.51 -16.06
C ASP A 265 0.84 2.17 -16.13
N ASN A 266 0.33 1.14 -15.44
CA ASN A 266 0.81 -0.24 -15.51
C ASN A 266 -0.33 -1.20 -15.93
N GLY A 267 -0.11 -2.51 -15.90
CA GLY A 267 -1.12 -3.49 -16.32
C GLY A 267 -2.39 -3.55 -15.45
N VAL A 268 -2.34 -3.07 -14.20
CA VAL A 268 -3.44 -3.21 -13.20
C VAL A 268 -4.68 -2.43 -13.62
N ASN A 269 -4.54 -1.13 -13.91
CA ASN A 269 -5.60 -0.26 -14.41
C ASN A 269 -6.96 -0.48 -13.69
N PHE A 270 -8.05 -0.69 -14.44
CA PHE A 270 -9.39 -0.87 -13.84
C PHE A 270 -9.60 -2.25 -13.20
N TRP A 271 -8.60 -3.13 -13.11
CA TRP A 271 -8.76 -4.47 -12.52
C TRP A 271 -8.76 -4.50 -10.99
N SER A 272 -8.27 -3.45 -10.32
CA SER A 272 -8.27 -3.35 -8.85
C SER A 272 -8.69 -1.98 -8.35
N LEU A 273 -9.41 -1.94 -7.23
CA LEU A 273 -9.69 -0.72 -6.48
C LEU A 273 -8.41 0.04 -6.14
N MET A 274 -7.32 -0.67 -5.80
CA MET A 274 -6.01 -0.07 -5.48
C MET A 274 -5.29 0.49 -6.73
N SER A 275 -6.02 0.68 -7.83
CA SER A 275 -5.57 1.27 -9.08
C SER A 275 -6.72 2.08 -9.69
N SER A 276 -6.92 2.06 -11.01
CA SER A 276 -7.92 2.89 -11.68
C SER A 276 -9.37 2.49 -11.36
N ALA A 277 -9.63 1.34 -10.71
CA ALA A 277 -11.00 0.93 -10.41
C ALA A 277 -11.67 1.78 -9.30
N SER A 278 -10.92 2.65 -8.64
CA SER A 278 -11.47 3.74 -7.82
C SER A 278 -12.25 4.79 -8.64
N TYR A 279 -12.07 4.80 -9.96
CA TYR A 279 -12.68 5.76 -10.88
C TYR A 279 -13.83 5.20 -11.72
N LEU A 280 -14.44 4.06 -11.37
CA LEU A 280 -15.53 3.48 -12.17
C LEU A 280 -16.84 4.27 -12.06
N GLY A 281 -17.75 4.00 -13.01
CA GLY A 281 -19.05 4.64 -13.14
C GLY A 281 -20.10 3.77 -13.84
N LYS A 282 -21.31 4.31 -13.95
CA LYS A 282 -22.45 3.71 -14.67
C LYS A 282 -22.71 4.35 -16.03
N GLY A 283 -21.87 5.31 -16.43
CA GLY A 283 -21.99 6.09 -17.66
C GLY A 283 -21.78 7.59 -17.42
N PRO A 284 -22.34 8.45 -18.27
CA PRO A 284 -22.18 9.91 -18.22
C PRO A 284 -22.33 10.51 -16.81
N ASN A 285 -21.37 11.35 -16.41
CA ASN A 285 -21.33 12.13 -15.17
C ASN A 285 -21.38 11.29 -13.88
N THR A 286 -20.92 10.04 -13.95
CA THR A 286 -20.82 9.13 -12.78
C THR A 286 -19.41 8.56 -12.58
N THR A 287 -18.40 9.12 -13.26
CA THR A 287 -17.01 8.70 -13.12
C THR A 287 -16.54 8.87 -11.67
N GLY A 288 -15.88 7.85 -11.11
CA GLY A 288 -15.45 7.81 -9.71
C GLY A 288 -16.56 7.66 -8.68
N GLN A 289 -17.83 7.61 -9.11
CA GLN A 289 -18.95 7.43 -8.20
C GLN A 289 -18.97 6.03 -7.58
N PHE A 290 -18.50 5.01 -8.31
CA PHE A 290 -18.55 3.62 -7.88
C PHE A 290 -17.16 2.99 -7.79
N PRO A 291 -16.82 2.26 -6.71
CA PRO A 291 -15.61 1.46 -6.65
C PRO A 291 -15.70 0.20 -7.53
N GLY A 292 -14.56 -0.29 -7.98
CA GLY A 292 -14.38 -1.64 -8.54
C GLY A 292 -13.93 -2.64 -7.49
N ASP A 293 -13.94 -3.92 -7.85
CA ASP A 293 -13.51 -4.99 -6.95
C ASP A 293 -12.02 -4.87 -6.57
N LEU A 294 -11.66 -5.38 -5.38
CA LEU A 294 -10.25 -5.63 -5.04
C LEU A 294 -9.70 -6.80 -5.89
N ASP A 295 -8.39 -6.79 -6.11
CA ASP A 295 -7.62 -7.94 -6.63
C ASP A 295 -7.47 -9.04 -5.57
N PRO A 296 -7.18 -10.29 -5.99
CA PRO A 296 -7.07 -11.40 -5.06
C PRO A 296 -5.94 -11.21 -4.04
N TRP A 297 -4.83 -10.56 -4.42
CA TRP A 297 -3.72 -10.33 -3.50
C TRP A 297 -4.13 -9.34 -2.39
N SER A 298 -4.77 -8.24 -2.72
CA SER A 298 -5.30 -7.30 -1.73
C SER A 298 -6.31 -7.95 -0.79
N LYS A 299 -7.20 -8.81 -1.31
CA LYS A 299 -8.11 -9.60 -0.46
C LYS A 299 -7.38 -10.61 0.43
N LEU A 300 -6.28 -11.19 -0.05
CA LEU A 300 -5.45 -12.08 0.76
C LEU A 300 -4.80 -11.31 1.92
N GLN A 301 -4.23 -10.13 1.67
CA GLN A 301 -3.62 -9.29 2.72
C GLN A 301 -4.61 -8.92 3.82
N LEU A 302 -5.86 -8.65 3.47
CA LEU A 302 -6.92 -8.31 4.42
C LEU A 302 -7.56 -9.53 5.11
N GLY A 303 -7.18 -10.75 4.73
CA GLY A 303 -7.80 -11.98 5.23
C GLY A 303 -9.24 -12.21 4.74
N TRP A 304 -9.59 -11.62 3.59
CA TRP A 304 -10.93 -11.65 3.00
C TRP A 304 -11.07 -12.64 1.84
N LEU A 305 -9.96 -13.06 1.24
CA LEU A 305 -9.94 -13.98 0.11
C LEU A 305 -10.29 -15.41 0.55
N ASP A 306 -11.26 -16.02 -0.12
CA ASP A 306 -11.46 -17.46 -0.11
C ASP A 306 -10.79 -18.09 -1.34
N TYR A 307 -9.83 -18.98 -1.11
CA TYR A 307 -8.98 -19.53 -2.16
C TYR A 307 -8.66 -21.00 -1.93
N THR A 308 -8.28 -21.68 -3.01
CA THR A 308 -7.66 -23.00 -2.98
C THR A 308 -6.25 -22.92 -3.52
N GLU A 309 -5.40 -23.87 -3.16
CA GLU A 309 -3.98 -23.88 -3.54
C GLU A 309 -3.67 -24.96 -4.59
N ALA A 310 -2.59 -24.73 -5.34
CA ALA A 310 -1.96 -25.70 -6.22
C ALA A 310 -0.45 -25.44 -6.31
N GLU A 311 0.26 -26.40 -6.88
CA GLU A 311 1.71 -26.33 -7.10
C GLU A 311 1.97 -26.37 -8.60
N ALA A 312 2.87 -25.50 -9.09
CA ALA A 312 3.39 -25.58 -10.45
C ALA A 312 3.94 -26.99 -10.76
N GLY A 313 3.76 -27.44 -12.00
CA GLY A 313 4.17 -28.79 -12.42
C GLY A 313 3.33 -29.94 -11.83
N ARG A 314 2.30 -29.68 -11.03
CA ARG A 314 1.35 -30.70 -10.57
C ARG A 314 -0.01 -30.56 -11.24
N ARG A 315 -0.64 -31.70 -11.54
CA ARG A 315 -1.97 -31.70 -12.12
C ARG A 315 -3.01 -31.39 -11.03
N THR A 316 -3.68 -30.25 -11.14
CA THR A 316 -4.75 -29.82 -10.21
C THR A 316 -5.99 -29.41 -10.99
N ARG A 317 -7.17 -29.75 -10.48
CA ARG A 317 -8.46 -29.27 -11.02
C ARG A 317 -9.14 -28.44 -9.94
N ALA A 318 -9.49 -27.19 -10.26
CA ALA A 318 -10.18 -26.28 -9.36
C ALA A 318 -11.45 -25.74 -10.02
N THR A 319 -12.53 -25.59 -9.26
CA THR A 319 -13.71 -24.81 -9.69
C THR A 319 -13.77 -23.57 -8.83
N LEU A 320 -13.96 -22.42 -9.47
CA LEU A 320 -13.99 -21.13 -8.80
C LEU A 320 -15.37 -20.49 -8.96
N GLY A 321 -15.86 -19.89 -7.89
CA GLY A 321 -17.01 -18.97 -7.86
C GLY A 321 -16.63 -17.60 -8.43
N VAL A 322 -17.44 -16.57 -8.20
CA VAL A 322 -17.11 -15.20 -8.67
C VAL A 322 -16.07 -14.55 -7.76
N SER A 323 -15.18 -13.71 -8.31
CA SER A 323 -14.13 -13.10 -7.48
C SER A 323 -14.60 -11.92 -6.60
N GLY A 324 -15.76 -11.34 -6.88
CA GLY A 324 -16.28 -10.16 -6.15
C GLY A 324 -16.63 -10.42 -4.68
N TYR A 325 -17.11 -11.63 -4.34
CA TYR A 325 -17.57 -12.02 -3.01
C TYR A 325 -17.52 -13.55 -2.84
N ASN A 326 -17.60 -14.06 -1.61
CA ASN A 326 -17.52 -15.49 -1.30
C ASN A 326 -18.77 -16.23 -1.83
N THR A 327 -18.54 -17.42 -2.36
CA THR A 327 -19.59 -18.39 -2.73
C THR A 327 -19.29 -19.74 -2.09
N ASP A 328 -20.02 -20.80 -2.45
CA ASP A 328 -19.67 -22.16 -2.03
C ASP A 328 -18.35 -22.65 -2.66
N ASP A 329 -17.99 -22.13 -3.83
CA ASP A 329 -16.70 -22.38 -4.49
C ASP A 329 -15.71 -21.23 -4.19
N PRO A 330 -14.39 -21.52 -4.11
CA PRO A 330 -13.36 -20.51 -3.88
C PRO A 330 -13.35 -19.38 -4.91
N GLN A 331 -12.94 -18.18 -4.51
CA GLN A 331 -12.82 -17.02 -5.40
C GLN A 331 -11.59 -17.08 -6.29
N ALA A 332 -10.51 -17.70 -5.80
CA ALA A 332 -9.24 -17.79 -6.49
C ALA A 332 -8.53 -19.15 -6.33
N LEU A 333 -7.65 -19.46 -7.28
CA LEU A 333 -6.63 -20.50 -7.19
C LEU A 333 -5.27 -19.82 -7.01
N LEU A 334 -4.58 -20.11 -5.90
CA LEU A 334 -3.19 -19.70 -5.66
C LEU A 334 -2.26 -20.82 -6.13
N VAL A 335 -1.46 -20.58 -7.16
CA VAL A 335 -0.49 -21.55 -7.70
C VAL A 335 0.89 -21.17 -7.22
N HIS A 336 1.44 -21.95 -6.29
CA HIS A 336 2.80 -21.77 -5.80
C HIS A 336 3.81 -22.09 -6.90
N LEU A 337 4.77 -21.20 -7.07
CA LEU A 337 5.86 -21.33 -8.03
C LEU A 337 7.17 -21.50 -7.27
N THR A 338 8.19 -22.01 -7.96
CA THR A 338 9.56 -21.95 -7.43
C THR A 338 9.93 -20.49 -7.17
N PRO A 339 10.41 -20.13 -5.97
CA PRO A 339 10.86 -18.77 -5.65
C PRO A 339 11.85 -18.23 -6.69
N SER A 340 11.81 -16.91 -6.91
CA SER A 340 12.91 -16.24 -7.61
C SER A 340 14.08 -16.03 -6.63
N THR A 341 15.25 -15.68 -7.14
CA THR A 341 16.44 -15.51 -6.31
C THR A 341 17.22 -14.29 -6.74
N THR A 342 17.54 -13.40 -5.80
CA THR A 342 18.54 -12.35 -6.01
C THR A 342 19.84 -12.73 -5.34
N ARG A 343 20.95 -12.31 -5.95
CA ARG A 343 22.30 -12.56 -5.45
C ARG A 343 23.04 -11.24 -5.27
N THR A 344 23.64 -11.07 -4.11
CA THR A 344 24.43 -9.91 -3.73
C THR A 344 25.89 -10.34 -3.56
N GLU A 345 26.80 -9.70 -4.28
CA GLU A 345 28.23 -9.95 -4.14
C GLU A 345 28.79 -9.16 -2.95
N LEU A 346 29.37 -9.88 -1.99
CA LEU A 346 29.89 -9.37 -0.73
C LEU A 346 31.43 -9.50 -0.69
N THR A 347 32.01 -9.30 0.50
CA THR A 347 33.40 -9.70 0.80
C THR A 347 33.51 -11.22 0.98
N ASP A 348 34.71 -11.79 0.82
CA ASP A 348 34.98 -13.15 1.27
C ASP A 348 34.86 -13.26 2.81
N PRO A 349 34.38 -14.39 3.36
CA PRO A 349 34.37 -14.64 4.80
C PRO A 349 35.74 -14.36 5.42
N TYR A 350 35.75 -13.77 6.62
CA TYR A 350 36.99 -13.48 7.31
C TYR A 350 37.70 -14.77 7.74
N GLU A 351 36.92 -15.74 8.21
CA GLU A 351 37.34 -17.10 8.48
C GLU A 351 36.34 -18.12 7.92
N GLY A 352 36.76 -19.37 7.80
CA GLY A 352 35.88 -20.44 7.33
C GLY A 352 35.36 -20.26 5.90
N ALA A 353 34.14 -20.73 5.67
CA ALA A 353 33.44 -20.71 4.39
C ALA A 353 32.13 -19.91 4.45
N ARG A 354 31.70 -19.43 5.62
CA ARG A 354 30.43 -18.74 5.84
C ARG A 354 30.62 -17.48 6.66
N GLN A 355 29.67 -16.56 6.56
CA GLN A 355 29.58 -15.33 7.35
C GLN A 355 28.11 -14.99 7.55
N TRP A 356 27.79 -14.27 8.62
CA TRP A 356 26.47 -13.70 8.81
C TRP A 356 26.27 -12.53 7.84
N TRP A 357 25.08 -12.37 7.28
CA TRP A 357 24.72 -11.26 6.40
C TRP A 357 23.35 -10.70 6.79
N SER A 358 23.24 -9.37 6.88
CA SER A 358 22.02 -8.67 7.28
C SER A 358 20.90 -8.72 6.25
N GLY A 359 21.18 -9.18 5.03
CA GLY A 359 20.34 -8.88 3.88
C GLY A 359 20.60 -7.45 3.36
N THR A 360 19.82 -7.06 2.35
CA THR A 360 19.87 -5.76 1.67
C THR A 360 18.46 -5.40 1.19
N GLY A 361 18.15 -4.11 1.10
CA GLY A 361 16.85 -3.59 0.69
C GLY A 361 16.47 -2.30 1.42
N ASP A 362 15.37 -1.70 1.01
CA ASP A 362 14.76 -0.55 1.69
C ASP A 362 13.87 -0.99 2.86
N PHE A 363 13.59 -0.06 3.77
CA PHE A 363 12.77 -0.26 4.96
C PHE A 363 13.20 -1.45 5.83
N MET A 364 14.51 -1.70 5.90
CA MET A 364 15.02 -2.79 6.72
C MET A 364 14.88 -2.48 8.20
N ASP A 365 14.56 -3.53 8.96
CA ASP A 365 14.72 -3.59 10.41
C ASP A 365 15.11 -5.03 10.77
N ASN A 366 16.30 -5.41 10.33
CA ASN A 366 16.78 -6.79 10.37
C ASN A 366 17.65 -6.98 11.60
N THR A 367 17.38 -8.01 12.39
CA THR A 367 18.06 -8.20 13.68
C THR A 367 18.72 -9.57 13.80
N LEU A 368 19.85 -9.62 14.48
CA LEU A 368 20.51 -10.85 14.93
C LEU A 368 20.59 -10.80 16.45
N THR A 369 19.74 -11.57 17.11
CA THR A 369 19.51 -11.48 18.57
C THR A 369 20.05 -12.70 19.30
N ARG A 370 20.65 -12.53 20.47
CA ARG A 370 21.14 -13.63 21.32
C ARG A 370 20.81 -13.39 22.80
N PRO A 371 20.28 -14.39 23.52
CA PRO A 371 20.20 -14.34 24.98
C PRO A 371 21.59 -14.43 25.61
N LEU A 372 21.81 -13.64 26.64
CA LEU A 372 23.02 -13.61 27.45
C LEU A 372 22.71 -14.14 28.85
N ASP A 373 23.69 -14.79 29.48
CA ASP A 373 23.62 -15.12 30.89
C ASP A 373 24.00 -13.90 31.74
N PRO A 374 23.06 -13.28 32.49
CA PRO A 374 23.38 -12.12 33.31
C PRO A 374 24.38 -12.43 34.43
N ALA A 375 24.51 -13.70 34.83
CA ALA A 375 25.46 -14.14 35.84
C ALA A 375 26.91 -14.17 35.34
N ALA A 376 27.14 -14.05 34.03
CA ALA A 376 28.49 -14.03 33.45
C ALA A 376 29.29 -12.76 33.80
N GLY A 377 28.63 -11.71 34.30
CA GLY A 377 29.23 -10.43 34.65
C GLY A 377 29.56 -9.55 33.42
N PRO A 378 30.37 -8.49 33.61
CA PRO A 378 30.79 -7.62 32.51
C PRO A 378 31.53 -8.40 31.41
N ALA A 379 31.19 -8.12 30.16
CA ALA A 379 31.76 -8.79 29.00
C ALA A 379 31.92 -7.81 27.82
N THR A 380 32.69 -8.22 26.83
CA THR A 380 32.89 -7.46 25.59
C THR A 380 32.52 -8.35 24.40
N LEU A 381 31.68 -7.83 23.51
CA LEU A 381 31.47 -8.36 22.18
C LEU A 381 32.59 -7.84 21.26
N THR A 382 33.25 -8.72 20.53
CA THR A 382 34.12 -8.36 19.40
C THR A 382 33.67 -9.10 18.15
N ALA A 383 33.75 -8.47 16.99
CA ALA A 383 33.46 -9.12 15.71
C ALA A 383 34.27 -8.50 14.57
N ARG A 384 34.44 -9.25 13.48
CA ARG A 384 34.83 -8.70 12.19
C ARG A 384 33.58 -8.24 11.47
N VAL A 385 33.62 -7.00 10.95
CA VAL A 385 32.49 -6.38 10.27
C VAL A 385 32.94 -5.83 8.93
N TRP A 386 32.25 -6.21 7.87
CA TRP A 386 32.29 -5.53 6.58
C TRP A 386 30.89 -5.05 6.26
N TYR A 387 30.76 -3.81 5.81
CA TYR A 387 29.48 -3.16 5.58
C TYR A 387 29.52 -2.25 4.35
N ASP A 388 28.38 -2.15 3.69
CA ASP A 388 28.07 -1.24 2.59
C ASP A 388 26.64 -0.73 2.80
N LEU A 389 26.54 0.47 3.34
CA LEU A 389 25.32 1.12 3.82
C LEU A 389 25.26 2.55 3.26
N GLU A 390 24.07 3.10 3.06
CA GLU A 390 23.93 4.52 2.74
C GLU A 390 24.39 5.40 3.91
N GLN A 391 25.31 6.33 3.64
CA GLN A 391 25.90 7.19 4.64
C GLN A 391 24.86 8.10 5.31
N ASP A 392 24.74 8.00 6.62
CA ASP A 392 23.86 8.78 7.51
C ASP A 392 22.35 8.49 7.38
N PHE A 393 21.97 7.47 6.61
CA PHE A 393 20.58 7.02 6.43
C PHE A 393 20.40 5.56 6.87
N ASP A 394 21.34 4.69 6.49
CA ASP A 394 21.36 3.29 6.88
C ASP A 394 22.33 3.05 8.03
N PHE A 395 21.97 2.18 8.97
CA PHE A 395 22.75 1.98 10.20
C PHE A 395 22.86 0.52 10.63
N LEU A 396 24.04 0.14 11.12
CA LEU A 396 24.23 -0.99 12.02
C LEU A 396 24.37 -0.49 13.45
N THR A 397 23.54 -1.00 14.35
CA THR A 397 23.57 -0.71 15.79
C THR A 397 23.71 -1.99 16.61
N ALA A 398 24.49 -1.93 17.68
CA ALA A 398 24.52 -2.94 18.72
C ALA A 398 23.67 -2.46 19.90
N GLU A 399 22.78 -3.31 20.39
CA GLU A 399 21.83 -2.98 21.44
C GLU A 399 21.84 -4.07 22.51
N ALA A 400 21.56 -3.70 23.77
CA ALA A 400 21.29 -4.68 24.83
C ALA A 400 19.94 -4.44 25.49
N SER A 401 19.41 -5.53 26.05
CA SER A 401 18.21 -5.52 26.88
C SER A 401 18.52 -6.08 28.26
N THR A 402 17.93 -5.47 29.29
CA THR A 402 18.05 -5.89 30.69
C THR A 402 16.77 -6.55 31.22
N ASP A 403 15.71 -6.60 30.41
CA ASP A 403 14.35 -6.99 30.79
C ASP A 403 13.77 -8.14 29.94
N GLY A 404 14.65 -8.96 29.35
CA GLY A 404 14.24 -10.13 28.57
C GLY A 404 13.87 -9.81 27.12
N GLY A 405 14.36 -8.70 26.57
CA GLY A 405 14.14 -8.31 25.17
C GLY A 405 12.94 -7.39 24.94
N ARG A 406 12.32 -6.85 26.01
CA ARG A 406 11.17 -5.95 25.91
C ARG A 406 11.62 -4.53 25.54
N THR A 407 12.65 -4.02 26.20
CA THR A 407 13.27 -2.74 25.87
C THR A 407 14.72 -2.93 25.42
N TRP A 408 15.16 -2.08 24.49
CA TRP A 408 16.48 -2.14 23.87
C TRP A 408 17.18 -0.80 23.98
N THR A 409 18.44 -0.82 24.42
CA THR A 409 19.29 0.37 24.52
C THR A 409 20.48 0.25 23.58
N PRO A 410 20.71 1.21 22.66
CA PRO A 410 21.91 1.26 21.84
C PRO A 410 23.17 1.36 22.70
N LEU A 411 24.19 0.59 22.34
CA LEU A 411 25.45 0.50 23.07
C LEU A 411 26.54 1.34 22.39
N PRO A 412 27.33 2.10 23.16
CA PRO A 412 28.56 2.68 22.63
C PRO A 412 29.59 1.59 22.37
N GLY A 413 30.55 1.89 21.51
CA GLY A 413 31.69 1.00 21.27
C GLY A 413 32.66 1.60 20.27
N THR A 414 33.53 0.76 19.72
CA THR A 414 34.52 1.20 18.73
C THR A 414 34.51 0.32 17.48
N LEU A 415 34.84 0.95 16.36
CA LEU A 415 35.13 0.33 15.08
C LEU A 415 36.59 0.67 14.72
N ASP A 416 37.45 -0.35 14.67
CA ASP A 416 38.92 -0.21 14.57
C ASP A 416 39.50 0.82 15.57
N GLY A 417 38.96 0.80 16.80
CA GLY A 417 39.37 1.69 17.89
C GLY A 417 38.77 3.10 17.84
N THR A 418 38.06 3.46 16.76
CA THR A 418 37.36 4.75 16.65
C THR A 418 35.96 4.65 17.26
N PRO A 419 35.51 5.58 18.11
CA PRO A 419 34.16 5.55 18.68
C PRO A 419 33.07 5.53 17.62
N ILE A 420 32.07 4.66 17.80
CA ILE A 420 30.89 4.57 16.94
C ILE A 420 29.99 5.79 17.21
N PRO A 421 29.47 6.48 16.17
CA PRO A 421 28.50 7.56 16.35
C PRO A 421 27.22 7.08 17.08
N PRO A 422 26.52 7.95 17.82
CA PRO A 422 25.30 7.56 18.56
C PRO A 422 24.19 6.92 17.71
N LYS A 423 24.11 7.24 16.41
CA LYS A 423 23.15 6.64 15.48
C LYS A 423 23.53 5.24 15.00
N GLY A 424 24.79 4.83 15.17
CA GLY A 424 25.32 3.56 14.66
C GLY A 424 26.41 3.72 13.60
N ILE A 425 26.87 2.59 13.08
CA ILE A 425 27.83 2.49 11.98
C ILE A 425 27.08 2.71 10.67
N SER A 426 27.63 3.54 9.77
CA SER A 426 27.04 3.88 8.47
C SER A 426 28.14 4.11 7.42
N GLY A 427 27.76 4.18 6.14
CA GLY A 427 28.66 4.30 5.00
C GLY A 427 29.20 2.96 4.49
N THR A 428 30.37 2.97 3.84
CA THR A 428 30.97 1.75 3.24
C THR A 428 32.36 1.47 3.80
N SER A 429 32.62 0.23 4.17
CA SER A 429 33.96 -0.29 4.47
C SER A 429 34.65 -0.86 3.22
N GLN A 430 35.95 -0.62 3.08
CA GLN A 430 36.74 -1.21 1.99
C GLN A 430 37.26 -2.62 2.31
N SER A 431 37.36 -2.97 3.59
CA SER A 431 37.86 -4.24 4.10
C SER A 431 37.21 -4.57 5.44
N TRP A 432 37.42 -5.79 5.94
CA TRP A 432 37.01 -6.16 7.29
C TRP A 432 37.56 -5.20 8.35
N THR A 433 36.68 -4.69 9.20
CA THR A 433 36.95 -3.83 10.35
C THR A 433 36.69 -4.58 11.66
N THR A 434 37.18 -4.06 12.78
CA THR A 434 37.05 -4.68 14.11
C THR A 434 36.01 -3.94 14.94
N LEU A 435 34.87 -4.57 15.19
CA LEU A 435 33.86 -4.08 16.12
C LEU A 435 34.23 -4.50 17.55
N SER A 436 34.08 -3.59 18.51
CA SER A 436 34.25 -3.86 19.94
C SER A 436 33.17 -3.11 20.75
N ILE A 437 32.29 -3.85 21.40
CA ILE A 437 31.16 -3.32 22.18
C ILE A 437 31.24 -3.85 23.61
N PRO A 438 31.45 -2.99 24.63
CA PRO A 438 31.29 -3.37 26.02
C PRO A 438 29.81 -3.62 26.33
N LEU A 439 29.51 -4.77 26.94
CA LEU A 439 28.16 -5.16 27.31
C LEU A 439 27.86 -4.71 28.76
N PRO A 440 26.75 -4.00 29.01
CA PRO A 440 26.39 -3.57 30.36
C PRO A 440 26.02 -4.75 31.25
N THR A 441 26.02 -4.57 32.57
CA THR A 441 25.60 -5.59 33.54
C THR A 441 24.48 -5.04 34.42
N PRO A 442 23.36 -5.76 34.60
CA PRO A 442 23.03 -7.02 33.93
C PRO A 442 22.61 -6.78 32.47
N SER A 443 23.02 -7.67 31.55
CA SER A 443 22.41 -7.78 30.22
C SER A 443 21.79 -9.16 30.09
N THR A 444 20.55 -9.22 29.62
CA THR A 444 19.82 -10.46 29.35
C THR A 444 19.84 -10.83 27.89
N HIS A 445 19.97 -9.85 26.98
CA HIS A 445 20.05 -10.08 25.54
C HIS A 445 20.99 -9.06 24.88
N LEU A 446 21.55 -9.48 23.75
CA LEU A 446 22.30 -8.67 22.79
C LEU A 446 21.57 -8.74 21.43
N ARG A 447 21.53 -7.62 20.71
CA ARG A 447 20.99 -7.55 19.36
C ARG A 447 21.90 -6.71 18.47
N LEU A 448 22.16 -7.21 17.27
CA LEU A 448 22.75 -6.45 16.18
C LEU A 448 21.63 -6.12 15.20
N ARG A 449 21.37 -4.84 14.99
CA ARG A 449 20.23 -4.33 14.24
C ARG A 449 20.72 -3.55 13.03
N THR A 450 20.22 -3.89 11.85
CA THR A 450 20.49 -3.17 10.61
C THR A 450 19.20 -2.53 10.11
N THR A 451 19.20 -1.21 9.99
CA THR A 451 18.06 -0.43 9.50
C THR A 451 18.40 0.30 8.21
N SER A 452 17.43 0.43 7.30
CA SER A 452 17.53 1.27 6.11
C SER A 452 16.30 2.15 5.92
N ASP A 453 16.49 3.25 5.19
CA ASP A 453 15.40 4.15 4.83
C ASP A 453 14.60 3.62 3.62
N SER A 454 13.72 4.45 3.05
CA SER A 454 12.82 4.06 1.97
C SER A 454 13.42 4.13 0.56
N ASN A 455 14.69 4.44 0.42
CA ASN A 455 15.23 4.98 -0.83
C ASN A 455 16.44 4.22 -1.37
N THR A 456 17.64 4.53 -0.87
CA THR A 456 18.88 4.01 -1.44
C THR A 456 19.54 3.11 -0.43
N HIS A 457 19.70 1.83 -0.78
CA HIS A 457 20.36 0.88 0.09
C HIS A 457 21.69 0.38 -0.49
N GLY A 458 22.65 0.12 0.38
CA GLY A 458 23.89 -0.59 0.02
C GLY A 458 23.71 -2.12 0.04
N ARG A 459 24.80 -2.89 0.03
CA ARG A 459 24.77 -4.36 0.06
C ARG A 459 24.50 -4.96 1.45
N GLY A 460 24.41 -4.12 2.48
CA GLY A 460 24.15 -4.52 3.86
C GLY A 460 25.44 -4.76 4.65
N VAL A 461 25.33 -5.55 5.72
CA VAL A 461 26.38 -5.83 6.70
C VAL A 461 26.69 -7.31 6.70
N THR A 462 27.97 -7.64 6.81
CA THR A 462 28.46 -8.98 7.11
C THR A 462 29.21 -9.01 8.42
N LEU A 463 29.03 -10.09 9.18
CA LEU A 463 29.71 -10.34 10.45
C LEU A 463 30.38 -11.69 10.43
N ASP A 464 31.59 -11.75 10.98
CA ASP A 464 32.35 -12.97 11.15
C ASP A 464 33.27 -12.87 12.37
N ASP A 465 33.87 -13.98 12.82
CA ASP A 465 34.69 -14.08 14.04
C ASP A 465 34.04 -13.38 15.26
N VAL A 466 32.76 -13.67 15.50
CA VAL A 466 31.97 -13.06 16.58
C VAL A 466 32.34 -13.72 17.90
N ARG A 467 32.81 -12.92 18.87
CA ARG A 467 33.23 -13.40 20.19
C ARG A 467 32.61 -12.58 21.30
N ILE A 468 32.23 -13.24 22.37
CA ILE A 468 31.88 -12.58 23.63
C ILE A 468 32.87 -13.08 24.68
N THR A 469 33.61 -12.15 25.29
CA THR A 469 34.63 -12.47 26.29
C THR A 469 34.30 -11.76 27.60
N ALA A 470 34.22 -12.52 28.70
CA ALA A 470 34.04 -11.96 30.03
C ALA A 470 35.26 -11.11 30.45
N ALA A 471 35.07 -10.18 31.39
CA ALA A 471 36.16 -9.34 31.89
C ALA A 471 37.33 -10.12 32.53
N ASP A 472 37.08 -11.36 32.97
CA ASP A 472 38.10 -12.29 33.51
C ASP A 472 38.84 -13.10 32.42
N GLY A 473 38.53 -12.87 31.14
CA GLY A 473 39.16 -13.51 29.99
C GLY A 473 38.49 -14.82 29.54
N ARG A 474 37.43 -15.29 30.20
CA ARG A 474 36.69 -16.48 29.73
C ARG A 474 35.93 -16.17 28.44
N THR A 475 36.08 -17.04 27.44
CA THR A 475 35.25 -17.03 26.23
C THR A 475 33.84 -17.51 26.56
N LEU A 476 32.86 -16.63 26.36
CA LEU A 476 31.43 -16.93 26.51
C LEU A 476 30.79 -17.32 25.18
N LEU A 477 31.33 -16.81 24.07
CA LEU A 477 30.93 -17.15 22.70
C LEU A 477 32.12 -17.06 21.76
N GLN A 478 32.17 -17.98 20.80
CA GLN A 478 32.94 -17.86 19.57
C GLN A 478 32.09 -18.40 18.42
N ASP A 479 31.92 -17.61 17.37
CA ASP A 479 31.03 -17.93 16.25
C ASP A 479 31.55 -17.33 14.93
N GLY A 480 31.95 -18.20 14.01
CA GLY A 480 32.29 -17.85 12.62
C GLY A 480 31.19 -18.24 11.63
N ALA A 481 29.92 -18.28 12.06
CA ALA A 481 28.74 -18.65 11.25
C ALA A 481 28.71 -20.11 10.69
N GLU A 482 29.66 -20.97 11.06
CA GLU A 482 29.73 -22.33 10.52
C GLU A 482 28.68 -23.28 11.10
N GLN A 483 28.26 -23.07 12.35
CA GLN A 483 27.54 -24.07 13.16
C GLN A 483 26.06 -23.75 13.36
N GLY A 484 25.32 -23.62 12.27
CA GLY A 484 23.90 -23.27 12.37
C GLY A 484 23.74 -21.84 12.90
N ASP A 485 22.63 -21.58 13.59
CA ASP A 485 22.41 -20.29 14.21
C ASP A 485 23.15 -20.13 15.55
N ASN A 486 23.75 -21.21 16.08
CA ASN A 486 24.62 -21.17 17.28
C ASN A 486 24.03 -20.39 18.48
N GLY A 487 22.71 -20.42 18.68
CA GLY A 487 22.02 -19.69 19.75
C GLY A 487 21.69 -18.22 19.43
N TRP A 488 21.94 -17.76 18.21
CA TRP A 488 21.34 -16.57 17.64
C TRP A 488 19.91 -16.85 17.17
N THR A 489 19.10 -15.80 17.13
CA THR A 489 17.77 -15.77 16.53
C THR A 489 17.79 -14.69 15.45
N PRO A 490 17.95 -15.07 14.17
CA PRO A 490 17.96 -14.12 13.08
C PRO A 490 16.54 -13.72 12.68
N LEU A 491 16.32 -12.42 12.48
CA LEU A 491 15.20 -11.85 11.76
C LEU A 491 15.75 -11.24 10.46
N LYS A 492 15.51 -11.92 9.33
CA LYS A 492 16.01 -11.59 7.97
C LYS A 492 17.55 -11.57 7.81
N TRP A 493 18.32 -11.67 8.89
CA TRP A 493 19.72 -12.07 8.82
C TRP A 493 19.83 -13.51 8.33
N SER A 494 20.88 -13.80 7.57
CA SER A 494 21.14 -15.13 7.02
C SER A 494 22.62 -15.46 7.07
N ARG A 495 22.98 -16.69 6.71
CA ARG A 495 24.39 -17.11 6.59
C ARG A 495 24.69 -17.37 5.12
N THR A 496 25.79 -16.81 4.63
CA THR A 496 26.19 -16.94 3.24
C THR A 496 27.02 -18.21 3.01
N GLU A 497 27.23 -18.56 1.75
CA GLU A 497 28.31 -19.45 1.33
C GLU A 497 29.33 -18.65 0.52
N GLY A 498 30.55 -18.52 1.06
CA GLY A 498 31.55 -17.60 0.55
C GLY A 498 31.05 -16.15 0.52
N ARG A 499 31.32 -15.49 -0.60
CA ARG A 499 31.05 -14.06 -0.80
C ARG A 499 29.69 -13.74 -1.41
N THR A 500 28.73 -14.67 -1.43
CA THR A 500 27.44 -14.45 -2.08
C THR A 500 26.30 -14.50 -1.08
N GLY A 501 25.68 -13.34 -0.85
CA GLY A 501 24.38 -13.23 -0.20
C GLY A 501 23.29 -13.67 -1.18
N THR A 502 22.38 -14.51 -0.74
CA THR A 502 21.29 -15.04 -1.57
C THR A 502 19.97 -14.80 -0.86
N THR A 503 19.04 -14.14 -1.53
CA THR A 503 17.67 -13.93 -1.03
C THR A 503 16.70 -14.64 -1.94
N GLU A 504 15.89 -15.54 -1.37
CA GLU A 504 14.77 -16.16 -2.06
C GLU A 504 13.54 -15.27 -1.95
N HIS A 505 12.80 -15.17 -3.05
CA HIS A 505 11.59 -14.38 -3.14
C HIS A 505 10.44 -15.29 -3.56
N PRO A 506 9.56 -15.67 -2.62
CA PRO A 506 8.33 -16.37 -2.94
C PRO A 506 7.55 -15.67 -4.06
N ARG A 507 6.98 -16.46 -4.95
CA ARG A 507 6.12 -15.97 -6.02
C ARG A 507 5.04 -16.98 -6.36
N ALA A 508 3.93 -16.49 -6.86
CA ALA A 508 2.76 -17.30 -7.12
C ALA A 508 1.92 -16.71 -8.26
N TYR A 509 1.16 -17.55 -8.96
CA TYR A 509 0.03 -17.04 -9.73
C TYR A 509 -1.24 -17.02 -8.89
N PHE A 510 -2.05 -15.98 -9.03
CA PHE A 510 -3.48 -16.06 -8.73
C PHE A 510 -4.26 -16.29 -10.00
N ALA A 511 -5.21 -17.20 -9.97
CA ALA A 511 -6.26 -17.32 -10.98
C ALA A 511 -7.59 -16.96 -10.34
N GLU A 512 -8.24 -15.90 -10.80
CA GLU A 512 -9.56 -15.50 -10.29
C GLU A 512 -10.60 -15.47 -11.41
N ASN A 513 -11.86 -15.69 -11.04
CA ASN A 513 -12.98 -15.68 -12.00
C ASN A 513 -13.70 -14.32 -11.98
N ARG A 514 -13.19 -13.39 -12.77
CA ARG A 514 -13.74 -12.04 -12.94
C ARG A 514 -15.07 -12.09 -13.70
N ARG A 515 -16.10 -11.52 -13.10
CA ARG A 515 -17.47 -11.47 -13.65
C ARG A 515 -18.11 -10.11 -13.41
N HIS A 516 -19.07 -9.75 -14.27
CA HIS A 516 -19.88 -8.54 -14.12
C HIS A 516 -20.98 -8.73 -13.05
N THR A 517 -20.56 -8.96 -11.80
CA THR A 517 -21.43 -9.18 -10.63
C THR A 517 -21.01 -8.27 -9.48
N GLY A 518 -21.92 -7.90 -8.58
CA GLY A 518 -21.57 -6.97 -7.49
C GLY A 518 -20.99 -5.66 -8.02
N TYR A 519 -19.92 -5.18 -7.40
CA TYR A 519 -19.18 -3.99 -7.88
C TYR A 519 -18.37 -4.27 -9.15
N GLY A 520 -17.93 -5.51 -9.40
CA GLY A 520 -17.37 -5.95 -10.69
C GLY A 520 -18.29 -5.74 -11.90
N SER A 521 -19.60 -5.53 -11.70
CA SER A 521 -20.52 -5.14 -12.78
C SER A 521 -20.16 -3.78 -13.42
N PHE A 522 -19.47 -2.90 -12.68
CA PHE A 522 -19.04 -1.60 -13.19
C PHE A 522 -17.86 -1.69 -14.15
N LEU A 523 -17.17 -2.82 -14.27
CA LEU A 523 -16.21 -3.07 -15.35
C LEU A 523 -16.88 -3.06 -16.74
N LYS A 524 -18.19 -3.30 -16.80
CA LYS A 524 -18.94 -3.26 -18.06
C LYS A 524 -19.24 -1.85 -18.55
N THR A 525 -19.41 -0.89 -17.63
CA THR A 525 -19.95 0.45 -17.91
C THR A 525 -19.02 1.59 -17.51
N GLY A 526 -18.04 1.29 -16.68
CA GLY A 526 -17.21 2.24 -15.98
C GLY A 526 -15.94 2.61 -16.72
N PRO A 527 -15.13 1.69 -17.26
CA PRO A 527 -13.90 2.04 -17.95
C PRO A 527 -14.16 3.02 -19.10
N TYR A 528 -13.27 4.00 -19.23
CA TYR A 528 -13.51 5.14 -20.13
C TYR A 528 -12.24 5.61 -20.84
N ASN A 529 -12.42 6.24 -22.00
CA ASN A 529 -11.38 6.80 -22.85
C ASN A 529 -11.70 8.26 -23.16
N PHE A 530 -10.72 9.15 -23.04
CA PHE A 530 -10.86 10.54 -23.47
C PHE A 530 -10.74 10.62 -24.99
N ALA A 531 -11.84 11.00 -25.66
CA ALA A 531 -11.90 11.11 -27.11
C ALA A 531 -11.37 12.46 -27.64
N SER A 532 -11.30 13.47 -26.79
CA SER A 532 -10.77 14.82 -27.05
C SER A 532 -10.05 15.36 -25.81
N THR A 533 -9.58 16.61 -25.88
CA THR A 533 -9.04 17.35 -24.73
C THR A 533 -10.13 17.88 -23.80
N ASP A 534 -11.40 17.72 -24.17
CA ASP A 534 -12.54 18.11 -23.34
C ASP A 534 -12.83 17.02 -22.30
N GLN A 535 -13.70 17.32 -21.34
CA GLN A 535 -14.19 16.35 -20.34
C GLN A 535 -15.19 15.33 -20.94
N ARG A 536 -14.97 14.95 -22.21
CA ARG A 536 -15.81 14.03 -22.96
C ARG A 536 -15.14 12.67 -23.07
N VAL A 537 -15.77 11.68 -22.46
CA VAL A 537 -15.31 10.30 -22.40
C VAL A 537 -16.25 9.32 -23.10
N GLU A 538 -15.65 8.25 -23.60
CA GLU A 538 -16.32 7.09 -24.19
C GLU A 538 -16.17 5.90 -23.26
N PHE A 539 -17.29 5.29 -22.88
CA PHE A 539 -17.30 4.13 -21.99
C PHE A 539 -17.15 2.82 -22.79
N TYR A 540 -16.37 1.89 -22.26
CA TYR A 540 -16.15 0.58 -22.88
C TYR A 540 -16.02 -0.53 -21.81
N PRO A 541 -16.37 -1.79 -22.14
CA PRO A 541 -16.32 -2.87 -21.18
C PRO A 541 -14.90 -3.45 -21.06
N TYR A 542 -14.39 -3.48 -19.83
CA TYR A 542 -13.38 -4.46 -19.45
C TYR A 542 -14.03 -5.86 -19.46
N GLN A 543 -13.36 -6.80 -20.10
CA GLN A 543 -13.90 -8.13 -20.38
C GLN A 543 -14.03 -8.97 -19.10
N GLN A 544 -14.83 -10.02 -19.17
CA GLN A 544 -14.97 -11.00 -18.10
C GLN A 544 -14.27 -12.30 -18.50
N GLY A 545 -13.70 -13.01 -17.54
CA GLY A 545 -12.94 -14.22 -17.79
C GLY A 545 -12.22 -14.68 -16.53
N VAL A 546 -11.26 -15.58 -16.71
CA VAL A 546 -10.24 -15.88 -15.71
C VAL A 546 -9.13 -14.85 -15.87
N LEU A 547 -8.92 -14.01 -14.86
CA LEU A 547 -7.80 -13.09 -14.83
C LEU A 547 -6.67 -13.75 -14.03
N LEU A 548 -5.49 -13.85 -14.64
CA LEU A 548 -4.29 -14.33 -13.97
C LEU A 548 -3.49 -13.15 -13.45
N TRP A 549 -2.87 -13.32 -12.29
CA TRP A 549 -1.95 -12.35 -11.69
C TRP A 549 -0.66 -13.05 -11.32
N LEU A 550 0.48 -12.41 -11.55
CA LEU A 550 1.76 -12.83 -11.00
C LEU A 550 2.05 -11.98 -9.76
N TRP A 551 2.15 -12.62 -8.60
CA TRP A 551 2.67 -12.04 -7.37
C TRP A 551 4.12 -12.48 -7.19
N ASP A 552 5.06 -11.53 -7.03
CA ASP A 552 6.48 -11.81 -6.80
C ASP A 552 7.03 -10.90 -5.69
N THR A 553 7.49 -11.49 -4.57
CA THR A 553 7.99 -10.71 -3.42
C THR A 553 9.38 -10.11 -3.66
N ALA A 554 10.00 -10.33 -4.82
CA ALA A 554 11.22 -9.62 -5.20
C ALA A 554 10.98 -8.12 -5.43
N TYR A 555 9.71 -7.71 -5.49
CA TYR A 555 9.28 -6.33 -5.71
C TYR A 555 8.31 -5.90 -4.60
N SER A 556 8.48 -4.68 -4.10
CA SER A 556 7.60 -4.05 -3.10
C SER A 556 6.48 -3.20 -3.73
N ASP A 557 6.55 -2.95 -5.04
CA ASP A 557 5.68 -2.03 -5.75
C ASP A 557 5.42 -2.45 -7.21
N ASN A 558 4.52 -1.75 -7.89
CA ASN A 558 4.20 -1.96 -9.31
C ASN A 558 4.71 -0.82 -10.22
N THR A 559 5.84 -0.19 -9.87
CA THR A 559 6.54 0.85 -10.65
C THR A 559 7.24 0.23 -11.87
N THR A 560 6.46 -0.38 -12.75
CA THR A 560 6.95 -1.13 -13.94
C THR A 560 7.83 -0.31 -14.88
N LYS A 561 7.87 1.02 -14.75
CA LYS A 561 8.83 1.86 -15.46
C LYS A 561 10.26 1.70 -14.95
N ALA A 562 10.45 1.51 -13.64
CA ALA A 562 11.73 1.18 -13.04
C ALA A 562 12.14 -0.27 -13.32
N HIS A 563 11.17 -1.19 -13.38
CA HIS A 563 11.40 -2.62 -13.60
C HIS A 563 10.46 -3.24 -14.67
N PRO A 564 10.65 -2.90 -15.97
CA PRO A 564 9.77 -3.33 -17.06
C PRO A 564 9.37 -4.79 -17.06
N GLY A 565 8.06 -5.03 -16.95
CA GLY A 565 7.43 -6.35 -16.95
C GLY A 565 7.41 -7.08 -15.62
N ASN A 566 7.91 -6.47 -14.54
CA ASN A 566 7.89 -7.04 -13.20
C ASN A 566 7.25 -6.06 -12.20
N GLY A 567 6.89 -6.55 -11.02
CA GLY A 567 6.26 -5.77 -9.97
C GLY A 567 5.72 -6.68 -8.87
N LEU A 568 5.24 -6.08 -7.79
CA LEU A 568 4.67 -6.78 -6.64
C LEU A 568 3.53 -7.72 -7.08
N VAL A 569 2.52 -7.19 -7.76
CA VAL A 569 1.38 -8.00 -8.26
C VAL A 569 0.81 -7.42 -9.54
N LEU A 570 0.96 -8.15 -10.66
CA LEU A 570 0.56 -7.67 -12.00
C LEU A 570 -0.37 -8.65 -12.71
N PRO A 571 -1.45 -8.16 -13.38
CA PRO A 571 -2.31 -9.02 -14.17
C PRO A 571 -1.63 -9.43 -15.48
N VAL A 572 -1.77 -10.70 -15.84
CA VAL A 572 -1.25 -11.28 -17.08
C VAL A 572 -2.29 -11.08 -18.19
N ASP A 573 -1.92 -10.32 -19.22
CA ASP A 573 -2.77 -10.08 -20.38
C ASP A 573 -2.72 -11.26 -21.35
N ALA A 574 -3.85 -11.93 -21.59
CA ALA A 574 -3.97 -13.02 -22.56
C ALA A 574 -3.61 -12.60 -24.01
N ARG A 575 -3.58 -11.30 -24.32
CA ARG A 575 -3.25 -10.75 -25.65
C ARG A 575 -2.33 -9.54 -25.53
N PRO A 576 -1.05 -9.74 -25.17
CA PRO A 576 -0.09 -8.67 -24.88
C PRO A 576 0.35 -7.86 -26.13
N ALA A 577 -0.23 -8.13 -27.29
CA ALA A 577 0.10 -7.44 -28.53
C ALA A 577 -0.49 -6.01 -28.52
N PRO A 578 0.31 -4.97 -28.82
CA PRO A 578 -0.15 -3.59 -28.75
C PRO A 578 -1.31 -3.30 -29.70
N LEU A 579 -2.36 -2.68 -29.17
CA LEU A 579 -3.42 -2.06 -29.96
C LEU A 579 -2.96 -0.67 -30.39
N ARG A 580 -3.06 -0.37 -31.68
CA ARG A 580 -2.61 0.89 -32.28
C ARG A 580 -3.70 1.49 -33.15
N PHE A 581 -3.82 2.81 -33.13
CA PHE A 581 -4.65 3.54 -34.08
C PHE A 581 -4.10 3.39 -35.51
N PRO A 582 -4.91 3.68 -36.56
CA PRO A 582 -4.46 3.62 -37.95
C PRO A 582 -3.23 4.49 -38.28
N ASP A 583 -2.94 5.51 -37.47
CA ASP A 583 -1.76 6.38 -37.59
C ASP A 583 -0.49 5.81 -36.92
N GLY A 584 -0.57 4.59 -36.36
CA GLY A 584 0.54 3.89 -35.70
C GLY A 584 0.72 4.20 -34.21
N SER A 585 0.05 5.23 -33.69
CA SER A 585 0.13 5.58 -32.27
C SER A 585 -0.52 4.50 -31.39
N PRO A 586 0.01 4.23 -30.19
CA PRO A 586 -0.58 3.27 -29.28
C PRO A 586 -1.94 3.76 -28.77
N LEU A 587 -2.86 2.82 -28.58
CA LEU A 587 -4.02 3.03 -27.73
C LEU A 587 -3.56 3.33 -26.30
N ASN A 588 -4.32 4.15 -25.56
CA ASN A 588 -3.98 4.49 -24.17
C ASN A 588 -3.81 3.23 -23.31
N ALA A 589 -2.93 3.30 -22.31
CA ALA A 589 -2.53 2.15 -21.51
C ALA A 589 -3.72 1.44 -20.84
N ARG A 590 -4.66 2.19 -20.26
CA ARG A 590 -5.88 1.63 -19.65
C ARG A 590 -6.74 0.88 -20.64
N ALA A 591 -6.77 1.23 -21.91
CA ALA A 591 -7.54 0.50 -22.91
C ALA A 591 -6.77 -0.65 -23.57
N GLN A 592 -5.45 -0.80 -23.33
CA GLN A 592 -4.68 -1.95 -23.83
C GLN A 592 -5.14 -3.25 -23.15
N THR A 593 -5.27 -3.23 -21.82
CA THR A 593 -5.52 -4.44 -21.01
C THR A 593 -7.00 -4.76 -20.82
N PHE A 594 -7.90 -4.14 -21.60
CA PHE A 594 -9.35 -4.32 -21.47
C PHE A 594 -9.79 -5.77 -21.66
N ASP A 595 -9.03 -6.56 -22.42
CA ASP A 595 -9.29 -7.96 -22.71
C ASP A 595 -8.21 -8.93 -22.22
N ALA A 596 -7.52 -8.54 -21.14
CA ALA A 596 -6.58 -9.37 -20.41
C ALA A 596 -7.13 -10.75 -19.97
N PRO A 597 -8.42 -10.92 -19.59
CA PRO A 597 -8.89 -12.21 -19.10
C PRO A 597 -8.86 -13.33 -20.15
N PHE A 598 -8.48 -14.52 -19.70
CA PHE A 598 -8.62 -15.78 -20.41
C PHE A 598 -10.10 -16.22 -20.39
N SER A 599 -10.64 -16.68 -21.51
CA SER A 599 -12.04 -17.09 -21.60
C SER A 599 -12.28 -18.07 -22.75
N THR A 600 -13.35 -18.84 -22.63
CA THR A 600 -13.94 -19.64 -23.72
C THR A 600 -14.80 -18.80 -24.66
N ARG A 601 -15.16 -17.58 -24.25
CA ARG A 601 -16.06 -16.64 -24.93
C ARG A 601 -15.27 -15.63 -25.76
N PRO A 602 -15.83 -15.14 -26.88
CA PRO A 602 -15.21 -14.04 -27.61
C PRO A 602 -15.28 -12.73 -26.82
N THR A 603 -14.35 -11.82 -27.10
CA THR A 603 -14.35 -10.46 -26.54
C THR A 603 -15.42 -9.60 -27.19
N ASP A 604 -15.90 -8.58 -26.49
CA ASP A 604 -16.74 -7.55 -27.11
C ASP A 604 -15.95 -6.76 -28.17
N ARG A 605 -16.69 -6.25 -29.16
CA ARG A 605 -16.17 -5.22 -30.09
C ARG A 605 -16.18 -3.88 -29.38
N ILE A 606 -15.07 -3.14 -29.46
CA ILE A 606 -14.99 -1.75 -28.97
C ILE A 606 -14.57 -0.80 -30.09
N THR A 607 -15.02 0.45 -30.01
CA THR A 607 -14.55 1.55 -30.86
C THR A 607 -14.17 2.71 -29.95
N LEU A 608 -12.91 3.15 -30.04
CA LEU A 608 -12.37 4.25 -29.25
C LEU A 608 -11.81 5.33 -30.17
N HIS A 609 -11.97 6.58 -29.76
CA HIS A 609 -11.53 7.74 -30.51
C HIS A 609 -10.38 8.47 -29.82
N LYS A 610 -9.64 9.21 -30.63
CA LYS A 610 -8.78 10.32 -30.21
C LYS A 610 -8.92 11.45 -31.25
N PRO A 611 -8.37 12.64 -31.04
CA PRO A 611 -8.44 13.70 -32.04
C PRO A 611 -7.99 13.24 -33.44
N GLY A 612 -8.90 13.31 -34.41
CA GLY A 612 -8.62 13.02 -35.82
C GLY A 612 -8.67 11.55 -36.27
N THR A 613 -8.85 10.57 -35.38
CA THR A 613 -8.91 9.15 -35.78
C THR A 613 -9.66 8.27 -34.77
N SER A 614 -9.93 7.03 -35.16
CA SER A 614 -10.57 6.02 -34.30
C SER A 614 -9.93 4.65 -34.51
N LEU A 615 -10.02 3.81 -33.48
CA LEU A 615 -9.64 2.42 -33.51
C LEU A 615 -10.89 1.58 -33.21
N THR A 616 -11.23 0.67 -34.12
CA THR A 616 -12.17 -0.41 -33.82
C THR A 616 -11.39 -1.68 -33.57
N VAL A 617 -11.53 -2.23 -32.38
CA VAL A 617 -11.05 -3.57 -32.05
C VAL A 617 -12.21 -4.54 -32.27
N PRO A 618 -12.12 -5.47 -33.25
CA PRO A 618 -13.19 -6.43 -33.48
C PRO A 618 -13.30 -7.42 -32.32
N SER A 619 -14.46 -8.08 -32.22
CA SER A 619 -14.61 -9.26 -31.35
C SER A 619 -13.56 -10.31 -31.73
N ARG A 620 -12.73 -10.72 -30.77
CA ARG A 620 -11.68 -11.74 -30.96
C ARG A 620 -12.11 -13.06 -30.29
N PRO A 621 -11.75 -14.23 -30.82
CA PRO A 621 -11.97 -15.51 -30.13
C PRO A 621 -11.34 -15.51 -28.72
N GLY A 622 -11.98 -16.22 -27.79
CA GLY A 622 -11.46 -16.39 -26.43
C GLY A 622 -10.16 -17.19 -26.40
N VAL A 623 -9.22 -16.76 -25.54
CA VAL A 623 -7.97 -17.48 -25.24
C VAL A 623 -8.22 -18.30 -23.98
N ARG A 624 -8.17 -19.63 -24.09
CA ARG A 624 -8.58 -20.54 -23.01
C ARG A 624 -7.44 -21.05 -22.14
N VAL A 625 -6.21 -20.87 -22.60
CA VAL A 625 -5.02 -21.50 -22.03
C VAL A 625 -3.99 -20.42 -21.77
N PHE A 626 -3.49 -20.44 -20.54
CA PHE A 626 -2.24 -19.82 -20.16
C PHE A 626 -1.14 -20.88 -20.14
N ASP A 627 0.05 -20.55 -20.64
CA ASP A 627 1.20 -21.45 -20.73
C ASP A 627 2.50 -20.63 -20.62
N ASP A 628 3.10 -20.60 -19.42
CA ASP A 628 4.28 -19.77 -19.13
C ASP A 628 5.59 -20.28 -19.75
N HIS A 629 5.55 -21.46 -20.38
CA HIS A 629 6.69 -22.07 -21.07
C HIS A 629 6.68 -21.80 -22.58
N ARG A 630 5.49 -21.67 -23.18
CA ARG A 630 5.33 -21.57 -24.63
C ARG A 630 4.94 -20.18 -25.12
N ASP A 631 4.24 -19.42 -24.28
CA ASP A 631 3.72 -18.11 -24.64
C ASP A 631 4.49 -16.99 -23.93
N THR A 632 4.50 -15.81 -24.53
CA THR A 632 5.06 -14.61 -23.94
C THR A 632 3.92 -13.64 -23.61
N TYR A 633 3.91 -13.12 -22.38
CA TYR A 633 2.89 -12.17 -21.90
C TYR A 633 3.43 -10.75 -21.69
N TRP A 634 4.67 -10.51 -22.12
CA TRP A 634 5.32 -9.20 -22.13
C TRP A 634 5.68 -8.77 -23.54
N ASN A 635 5.47 -7.49 -23.86
CA ASN A 635 5.84 -6.94 -25.16
C ASN A 635 6.75 -5.71 -24.98
N PRO A 636 7.93 -5.66 -25.63
CA PRO A 636 8.84 -4.52 -25.52
C PRO A 636 8.25 -3.21 -26.04
N ASP A 637 7.22 -3.25 -26.89
CA ASP A 637 6.49 -2.04 -27.34
C ASP A 637 5.55 -1.48 -26.26
N LEU A 638 5.20 -2.28 -25.24
CA LEU A 638 4.39 -1.91 -24.09
C LEU A 638 5.08 -2.38 -22.79
N PRO A 639 6.30 -1.87 -22.50
CA PRO A 639 7.19 -2.46 -21.50
C PRO A 639 6.64 -2.40 -20.06
N GLN A 640 5.69 -1.49 -19.81
CA GLN A 640 5.06 -1.23 -18.51
C GLN A 640 3.75 -2.03 -18.30
N LEU A 641 3.14 -2.55 -19.37
CA LEU A 641 1.79 -3.15 -19.30
C LEU A 641 1.80 -4.67 -19.30
N GLY A 642 2.72 -5.28 -20.05
CA GLY A 642 2.86 -6.73 -20.09
C GLY A 642 3.59 -7.28 -18.85
N VAL A 643 3.57 -8.60 -18.68
CA VAL A 643 4.18 -9.28 -17.53
C VAL A 643 5.20 -10.31 -18.01
N LYS A 644 6.43 -10.25 -17.47
CA LYS A 644 7.48 -11.24 -17.67
C LYS A 644 7.22 -12.41 -16.73
N VAL A 645 6.42 -13.35 -17.20
CA VAL A 645 6.15 -14.58 -16.45
C VAL A 645 7.43 -15.43 -16.34
N PRO A 646 7.65 -16.11 -15.21
CA PRO A 646 8.70 -17.11 -15.13
C PRO A 646 8.39 -18.32 -16.01
N ASP A 647 9.43 -19.01 -16.48
CA ASP A 647 9.28 -20.31 -17.12
C ASP A 647 9.23 -21.39 -16.03
N THR A 648 8.02 -21.78 -15.60
CA THR A 648 7.82 -22.85 -14.61
C THR A 648 7.17 -24.10 -15.18
N GLY A 649 6.91 -24.13 -16.49
CA GLY A 649 6.16 -25.21 -17.12
C GLY A 649 4.70 -25.26 -16.63
N THR A 650 4.13 -24.13 -16.22
CA THR A 650 2.75 -24.03 -15.71
C THR A 650 1.80 -23.77 -16.87
N ARG A 651 0.86 -24.70 -17.06
CA ARG A 651 -0.25 -24.55 -18.00
C ARG A 651 -1.58 -24.55 -17.26
N ILE A 652 -2.39 -23.50 -17.43
CA ILE A 652 -3.73 -23.36 -16.83
C ILE A 652 -4.76 -23.29 -17.95
N GLU A 653 -5.67 -24.27 -18.03
CA GLU A 653 -6.72 -24.33 -19.04
C GLU A 653 -8.13 -24.19 -18.45
N ILE A 654 -8.96 -23.38 -19.09
CA ILE A 654 -10.39 -23.27 -18.80
C ILE A 654 -11.13 -24.43 -19.47
N THR A 655 -11.52 -25.42 -18.67
CA THR A 655 -12.23 -26.62 -19.15
C THR A 655 -13.75 -26.46 -19.14
N LYS A 656 -14.28 -25.56 -18.30
CA LYS A 656 -15.70 -25.21 -18.24
C LYS A 656 -15.83 -23.75 -17.83
N GLU A 657 -16.74 -23.02 -18.48
CA GLU A 657 -17.01 -21.64 -18.14
C GLU A 657 -18.51 -21.34 -18.18
N THR A 658 -19.02 -20.72 -17.12
CA THR A 658 -20.40 -20.25 -16.98
C THR A 658 -20.41 -18.79 -16.52
N ASN A 659 -21.58 -18.20 -16.32
CA ASN A 659 -21.70 -16.81 -15.87
C ASN A 659 -21.22 -16.60 -14.42
N THR A 660 -21.22 -17.65 -13.61
CA THR A 660 -20.89 -17.57 -12.17
C THR A 660 -19.72 -18.45 -11.77
N HIS A 661 -19.41 -19.48 -12.55
CA HIS A 661 -18.35 -20.44 -12.22
C HIS A 661 -17.42 -20.69 -13.40
N THR A 662 -16.17 -21.03 -13.09
CA THR A 662 -15.17 -21.52 -14.04
C THR A 662 -14.46 -22.73 -13.47
N THR A 663 -14.10 -23.71 -14.31
CA THR A 663 -13.27 -24.85 -13.89
C THR A 663 -11.93 -24.77 -14.61
N LEU A 664 -10.86 -24.69 -13.83
CA LEU A 664 -9.48 -24.68 -14.27
C LEU A 664 -8.86 -26.07 -14.18
N GLN A 665 -8.04 -26.40 -15.16
CA GLN A 665 -7.15 -27.55 -15.14
C GLN A 665 -5.72 -27.03 -15.24
N LEU A 666 -4.99 -27.14 -14.12
CA LEU A 666 -3.54 -26.96 -14.07
C LEU A 666 -2.86 -28.26 -14.50
N THR A 667 -1.85 -28.16 -15.35
CA THR A 667 -0.98 -29.26 -15.79
C THR A 667 0.44 -28.74 -16.05
N PRO A 668 1.47 -29.61 -16.05
CA PRO A 668 2.72 -29.29 -16.73
C PRO A 668 2.47 -28.89 -18.19
N SER A 669 3.23 -27.92 -18.69
CA SER A 669 3.31 -27.62 -20.12
C SER A 669 3.88 -28.85 -20.86
N PRO A 670 3.31 -29.24 -22.02
CA PRO A 670 3.72 -30.46 -22.71
C PRO A 670 5.09 -30.40 -23.40
#